data_AF-A0A9N7RTH3-F1
#
_entry.id   AF-A0A9N7RTH3-F1
#
_cell.length_a   1.000
_cell.length_b   1.000
_cell.length_c   1.000
_cell.angle_alpha   90.00
_cell.angle_beta   90.00
_cell.angle_gamma   90.00
#
_symmetry.space_group_name_H-M   'P 1'
#
loop_
_entity.id
_entity.type
_entity.pdbx_description
1 polymer ?
#
loop_
_entity_poly.entity_id
_entity_poly.type
_entity_poly.pdbx_seq_one_letter_code
_entity_poly.pdbx_strand_id
1 'polypeptide(L)'
;MADVQRRRGPPPPPPGRFPPPPPAARPAPRVEPVDREKTCPLLLRVFTKVGGHHTDDDFSVRGKEPKDEVQIYTWMDATLRELTDLVKEVAPEARRRDAVLSFAFVYPDKRGRFVVREVGRTFSYPNPRRPDSGNKALGDLSFQVMAINRGLLSGAGINRSKSSGSRFHIAVLVFIFSFLGFSLLIFSRVFTPANSGEDELSVISTRQDFTWREKLALKHLKSLFSKEVIDVINASTDELGPLDVNFFRKNGLPASWKIVGYESVSNATDSESTGASSKTKQESSVVKEGNISNEDNFVFFETPAKLVRRQLREKRREKRAADLVKQDDEVIVKLENAAIEHSKSVDSAVLGKYSIWRKENENENSDSNVRLIRDQLIMARVYISLARMKNKLDLANELQNRFKESQRSLGEATADSDLHQTAPEKVKLMGQVLSKAKEQLYDCNLVTGKLRAMLQSADEQVRSLKKQSTFLSQLAAKTIPNGLHCLAMRLTIDYYLLPPEKRKFPQSENLENPNLYHYALFSDNVLAASVVVNSTIMNAKEPEKHVFHLVTDKLNFGAMNMWFLLNPPGKATIHVENVDEFKWLNSSYCPVLRQLESAAMKEYYFKAAHPTTLSAGSSNLKYRNPKYLSMLNHLRFYLPQVYPKLDKILFLDDDIVVQKDLTGLWSVDLHGKVNGAVETCGESFHRFDKYLNFSNPHIAKNFDPNACGWAYGMNMFDLKEWKKRDITGIYHKWQNMNEDRVLWKLGTLPPGLMTFYGLTHPLDKSWHVLGLGYNPSVDRSEIENAAVVHYNGNMKPWLELAMTKYKPYWTKYIKYDHPYIRNCKLSE
;
A
#
# COMPACT_ATOMS: atom_id res chain seq x y z
N MET A 1 76.91 31.58 49.18
CA MET A 1 78.31 31.64 48.70
C MET A 1 78.36 31.12 47.28
N ALA A 2 78.89 31.96 46.38
CA ALA A 2 79.50 31.68 45.06
C ALA A 2 78.78 30.73 44.08
N ASP A 3 78.26 31.24 42.95
CA ASP A 3 78.96 31.34 41.64
C ASP A 3 78.96 29.96 40.91
N VAL A 4 78.57 29.83 39.65
CA VAL A 4 79.33 30.32 38.50
C VAL A 4 78.45 30.33 37.24
N GLN A 5 78.55 31.46 36.54
CA GLN A 5 78.09 31.72 35.17
C GLN A 5 78.83 30.88 34.12
N ARG A 6 78.15 30.46 33.04
CA ARG A 6 78.80 30.31 31.72
C ARG A 6 78.06 31.07 30.63
N ARG A 7 78.83 31.92 29.94
CA ARG A 7 78.44 32.88 28.91
C ARG A 7 78.23 32.24 27.52
N ARG A 8 77.05 32.54 26.96
CA ARG A 8 76.72 33.09 25.62
C ARG A 8 77.45 32.60 24.33
N GLY A 9 76.62 32.16 23.37
CA GLY A 9 76.80 32.34 21.91
C GLY A 9 75.71 33.27 21.32
N PRO A 10 75.85 33.74 20.07
CA PRO A 10 75.36 35.05 19.58
C PRO A 10 73.87 35.10 19.15
N PRO A 11 73.25 36.30 19.05
CA PRO A 11 71.84 36.45 18.71
C PRO A 11 71.62 36.58 17.19
N PRO A 12 70.51 36.03 16.66
CA PRO A 12 69.93 36.51 15.41
C PRO A 12 68.44 36.88 15.60
N PRO A 13 67.79 37.44 14.57
CA PRO A 13 67.34 38.83 14.41
C PRO A 13 65.98 39.13 15.10
N PRO A 14 65.51 40.42 15.11
CA PRO A 14 64.22 40.80 15.69
C PRO A 14 63.05 40.02 15.06
N PRO A 15 61.92 39.86 15.77
CA PRO A 15 60.77 39.14 15.24
C PRO A 15 60.30 39.87 13.98
N GLY A 16 60.46 39.21 12.84
CA GLY A 16 59.74 39.60 11.64
C GLY A 16 58.27 39.66 12.01
N ARG A 17 57.66 40.84 11.83
CA ARG A 17 56.21 40.98 11.89
C ARG A 17 55.64 39.98 10.90
N PHE A 18 55.17 38.86 11.41
CA PHE A 18 54.32 37.98 10.63
C PHE A 18 53.13 38.84 10.16
N PRO A 19 52.79 38.83 8.87
CA PRO A 19 51.52 39.39 8.44
C PRO A 19 50.41 38.76 9.30
N PRO A 20 49.35 39.50 9.64
CA PRO A 20 48.23 38.91 10.36
C PRO A 20 47.83 37.61 9.65
N PRO A 21 47.51 36.54 10.39
CA PRO A 21 47.12 35.28 9.77
C PRO A 21 46.04 35.59 8.75
N PRO A 22 46.05 34.95 7.57
CA PRO A 22 44.99 35.13 6.60
C PRO A 22 43.67 34.93 7.35
N PRO A 23 42.65 35.80 7.13
CA PRO A 23 41.41 35.73 7.87
C PRO A 23 40.96 34.28 7.87
N ALA A 24 40.76 33.72 9.07
CA ALA A 24 40.38 32.34 9.24
C ALA A 24 39.31 32.04 8.20
N ALA A 25 39.58 31.06 7.33
CA ALA A 25 38.65 30.66 6.29
C ALA A 25 37.29 30.55 6.97
N ARG A 26 36.32 31.37 6.50
CA ARG A 26 34.98 31.39 7.07
C ARG A 26 34.59 29.93 7.32
N PRO A 27 34.22 29.54 8.55
CA PRO A 27 33.81 28.17 8.79
C PRO A 27 32.77 27.86 7.72
N ALA A 28 33.00 26.78 6.97
CA ALA A 28 32.06 26.34 5.96
C ALA A 28 30.69 26.35 6.64
N PRO A 29 29.66 26.95 6.02
CA PRO A 29 28.37 27.11 6.66
C PRO A 29 27.96 25.75 7.19
N ARG A 30 27.77 25.65 8.50
CA ARG A 30 27.26 24.41 9.10
C ARG A 30 25.96 24.14 8.37
N VAL A 31 25.95 23.09 7.55
CA VAL A 31 24.75 22.61 6.89
C VAL A 31 23.81 22.27 8.03
N GLU A 32 22.75 23.07 8.19
CA GLU A 32 21.73 22.74 9.18
C GLU A 32 21.22 21.33 8.88
N PRO A 33 21.08 20.47 9.90
CA PRO A 33 20.58 19.12 9.69
C PRO A 33 19.24 19.21 8.97
N VAL A 34 19.16 18.53 7.82
CA VAL A 34 17.97 18.62 6.97
C VAL A 34 16.86 17.85 7.66
N ASP A 35 15.76 18.54 7.98
CA ASP A 35 14.54 17.88 8.44
C ASP A 35 13.97 17.08 7.26
N ARG A 36 14.33 15.79 7.18
CA ARG A 36 13.96 14.87 6.08
C ARG A 36 12.46 14.60 6.01
N GLU A 37 11.70 14.91 7.07
CA GLU A 37 10.23 14.80 7.09
C GLU A 37 9.54 16.00 6.44
N LYS A 38 10.15 17.19 6.55
CA LYS A 38 9.59 18.44 6.02
C LYS A 38 10.22 18.90 4.72
N THR A 39 11.40 18.40 4.38
CA THR A 39 12.18 18.84 3.23
C THR A 39 12.04 17.84 2.09
N CYS A 40 11.60 18.29 0.91
CA CYS A 40 11.50 17.43 -0.26
C CYS A 40 12.90 16.91 -0.68
N PRO A 41 13.10 15.60 -0.89
CA PRO A 41 14.38 15.04 -1.31
C PRO A 41 14.76 15.49 -2.72
N LEU A 42 16.07 15.64 -2.97
CA LEU A 42 16.62 15.84 -4.30
C LEU A 42 16.83 14.50 -5.01
N LEU A 43 16.60 14.47 -6.32
CA LEU A 43 16.90 13.32 -7.16
C LEU A 43 18.38 13.33 -7.57
N LEU A 44 19.15 12.38 -7.07
CA LEU A 44 20.52 12.10 -7.48
C LEU A 44 20.53 11.01 -8.57
N ARG A 45 21.03 11.33 -9.76
CA ARG A 45 21.26 10.35 -10.84
C ARG A 45 22.67 9.79 -10.69
N VAL A 46 22.79 8.52 -10.32
CA VAL A 46 24.06 7.82 -10.09
C VAL A 46 24.29 6.80 -11.20
N PHE A 47 25.40 6.91 -11.92
CA PHE A 47 25.72 5.99 -13.02
C PHE A 47 26.82 5.04 -12.56
N THR A 48 26.51 3.75 -12.42
CA THR A 48 27.48 2.75 -11.92
C THR A 48 28.28 2.16 -13.07
N LYS A 49 29.53 1.75 -12.79
CA LYS A 49 30.42 1.05 -13.73
C LYS A 49 31.42 0.21 -12.94
N VAL A 50 31.66 -1.02 -13.40
CA VAL A 50 32.64 -1.92 -12.78
C VAL A 50 34.01 -1.67 -13.42
N GLY A 51 35.04 -1.48 -12.60
CA GLY A 51 36.43 -1.34 -13.06
C GLY A 51 36.93 0.09 -13.32
N GLY A 52 36.08 1.12 -13.17
CA GLY A 52 36.48 2.53 -13.29
C GLY A 52 35.28 3.48 -13.39
N HIS A 53 35.54 4.79 -13.47
CA HIS A 53 34.50 5.80 -13.72
C HIS A 53 34.11 5.86 -15.21
N HIS A 54 32.91 6.36 -15.50
CA HIS A 54 32.51 6.80 -16.85
C HIS A 54 33.36 8.02 -17.26
N THR A 55 33.64 8.17 -18.55
CA THR A 55 34.41 9.34 -19.05
C THR A 55 33.48 10.56 -19.19
N ASP A 56 34.05 11.75 -19.35
CA ASP A 56 33.30 12.97 -19.64
C ASP A 56 32.51 12.89 -20.97
N ASP A 57 33.07 12.21 -21.98
CA ASP A 57 32.41 11.97 -23.26
C ASP A 57 31.12 11.15 -23.14
N ASP A 58 31.04 10.23 -22.18
CA ASP A 58 29.84 9.41 -21.91
C ASP A 58 28.63 10.27 -21.50
N PHE A 59 28.86 11.51 -21.04
CA PHE A 59 27.82 12.47 -20.65
C PHE A 59 27.65 13.64 -21.62
N SER A 60 28.44 13.68 -22.71
CA SER A 60 28.48 14.79 -23.67
C SER A 60 27.15 15.04 -24.40
N VAL A 61 26.34 14.00 -24.63
CA VAL A 61 25.07 14.08 -25.36
C VAL A 61 23.88 13.82 -24.43
N ARG A 62 23.08 14.87 -24.19
CA ARG A 62 21.88 14.80 -23.35
C ARG A 62 20.86 13.80 -23.90
N GLY A 63 20.43 12.83 -23.08
CA GLY A 63 19.53 11.75 -23.49
C GLY A 63 20.26 10.49 -23.98
N LYS A 64 21.60 10.49 -24.02
CA LYS A 64 22.45 9.33 -24.32
C LYS A 64 23.39 8.98 -23.17
N GLU A 65 23.09 9.38 -21.94
CA GLU A 65 23.85 9.00 -20.76
C GLU A 65 23.90 7.47 -20.58
N PRO A 66 24.89 6.92 -19.83
CA PRO A 66 25.01 5.49 -19.59
C PRO A 66 23.72 4.86 -19.05
N LYS A 67 23.40 3.65 -19.50
CA LYS A 67 22.10 3.00 -19.23
C LYS A 67 21.95 2.48 -17.80
N ASP A 68 23.05 2.29 -17.09
CA ASP A 68 23.09 1.78 -15.71
C ASP A 68 22.89 2.93 -14.70
N GLU A 69 21.83 3.71 -14.92
CA GLU A 69 21.41 4.82 -14.09
C GLU A 69 20.60 4.32 -12.89
N VAL A 70 21.14 4.56 -11.70
CA VAL A 70 20.48 4.39 -10.40
C VAL A 70 19.98 5.75 -9.94
N GLN A 71 18.67 5.86 -9.76
CA GLN A 71 18.03 7.08 -9.28
C GLN A 71 17.85 6.98 -7.77
N ILE A 72 18.50 7.90 -7.03
CA ILE A 72 18.49 7.92 -5.57
C ILE A 72 17.82 9.22 -5.12
N TYR A 73 16.69 9.11 -4.43
CA TYR A 73 16.07 10.24 -3.75
C TYR A 73 16.73 10.41 -2.39
N THR A 74 17.35 11.57 -2.16
CA THR A 74 18.14 11.80 -0.95
C THR A 74 18.20 13.27 -0.59
N TRP A 75 18.94 13.65 0.44
CA TRP A 75 19.10 15.03 0.90
C TRP A 75 20.57 15.45 0.86
N MET A 76 20.81 16.76 1.01
CA MET A 76 22.17 17.31 1.01
C MET A 76 23.02 16.82 2.19
N ASP A 77 22.41 16.33 3.26
CA ASP A 77 23.09 15.75 4.42
C ASP A 77 23.42 14.25 4.25
N ALA A 78 23.05 13.63 3.13
CA ALA A 78 23.30 12.21 2.90
C ALA A 78 24.79 11.90 2.74
N THR A 79 25.25 10.89 3.49
CA THR A 79 26.65 10.49 3.54
C THR A 79 27.05 9.54 2.41
N LEU A 80 28.34 9.50 2.06
CA LEU A 80 28.84 8.50 1.12
C LEU A 80 28.63 7.05 1.62
N ARG A 81 28.51 6.85 2.94
CA ARG A 81 28.12 5.56 3.54
C ARG A 81 26.68 5.19 3.20
N GLU A 82 25.73 6.09 3.42
CA GLU A 82 24.33 5.90 3.02
C GLU A 82 24.23 5.58 1.52
N LEU A 83 24.94 6.34 0.68
CA LEU A 83 24.98 6.07 -0.77
C LEU A 83 25.61 4.71 -1.09
N THR A 84 26.60 4.25 -0.32
CA THR A 84 27.23 2.93 -0.50
C THR A 84 26.26 1.80 -0.19
N ASP A 85 25.51 1.91 0.90
CA ASP A 85 24.53 0.88 1.27
C ASP A 85 23.35 0.84 0.29
N LEU A 86 22.92 1.99 -0.23
CA LEU A 86 21.92 2.06 -1.29
C LEU A 86 22.43 1.46 -2.62
N VAL A 87 23.66 1.76 -3.03
CA VAL A 87 24.25 1.16 -4.24
C VAL A 87 24.42 -0.35 -4.09
N LYS A 88 24.69 -0.87 -2.89
CA LYS A 88 24.75 -2.32 -2.61
C LYS A 88 23.41 -3.00 -2.82
N GLU A 89 22.28 -2.35 -2.60
CA GLU A 89 20.97 -2.94 -2.88
C GLU A 89 20.77 -3.18 -4.38
N VAL A 90 21.30 -2.28 -5.22
CA VAL A 90 21.05 -2.26 -6.66
C VAL A 90 22.15 -2.94 -7.49
N ALA A 91 23.41 -2.88 -7.06
CA ALA A 91 24.56 -3.47 -7.75
C ALA A 91 25.13 -4.67 -6.96
N PRO A 92 24.89 -5.93 -7.40
CA PRO A 92 25.39 -7.13 -6.72
C PRO A 92 26.91 -7.15 -6.53
N GLU A 93 27.67 -6.56 -7.45
CA GLU A 93 29.13 -6.46 -7.42
C GLU A 93 29.63 -5.63 -6.24
N ALA A 94 28.85 -4.63 -5.84
CA ALA A 94 29.15 -3.80 -4.67
C ALA A 94 28.97 -4.56 -3.35
N ARG A 95 28.32 -5.74 -3.32
CA ARG A 95 28.13 -6.57 -2.11
C ARG A 95 29.32 -7.48 -1.79
N ARG A 96 30.33 -7.54 -2.65
CA ARG A 96 31.51 -8.36 -2.37
C ARG A 96 32.27 -7.81 -1.16
N ARG A 97 32.81 -8.70 -0.32
CA ARG A 97 33.53 -8.31 0.91
C ARG A 97 34.74 -7.40 0.65
N ASP A 98 35.34 -7.50 -0.53
CA ASP A 98 36.51 -6.76 -0.99
C ASP A 98 36.18 -5.57 -1.89
N ALA A 99 34.89 -5.30 -2.17
CA ALA A 99 34.50 -4.23 -3.08
C ALA A 99 34.78 -2.83 -2.50
N VAL A 100 35.35 -1.97 -3.35
CA VAL A 100 35.60 -0.55 -3.09
C VAL A 100 34.76 0.27 -4.05
N LEU A 101 33.94 1.17 -3.53
CA LEU A 101 33.16 2.10 -4.32
C LEU A 101 33.90 3.44 -4.36
N SER A 102 34.13 3.96 -5.56
CA SER A 102 34.61 5.33 -5.77
C SER A 102 33.45 6.18 -6.29
N PHE A 103 33.30 7.39 -5.75
CA PHE A 103 32.25 8.33 -6.11
C PHE A 103 32.85 9.52 -6.85
N ALA A 104 32.20 9.94 -7.93
CA ALA A 104 32.55 11.13 -8.69
C ALA A 104 31.30 11.95 -9.04
N PHE A 105 31.43 13.27 -9.05
CA PHE A 105 30.39 14.18 -9.53
C PHE A 105 30.60 14.50 -11.00
N VAL A 106 29.49 14.56 -11.73
CA VAL A 106 29.47 14.94 -13.15
C VAL A 106 28.69 16.24 -13.28
N TYR A 107 29.31 17.28 -13.83
CA TYR A 107 28.66 18.60 -14.00
C TYR A 107 29.24 19.35 -15.20
N PRO A 108 28.46 20.23 -15.86
CA PRO A 108 28.96 21.06 -16.95
C PRO A 108 29.92 22.15 -16.41
N ASP A 109 31.06 22.33 -17.07
CA ASP A 109 31.96 23.45 -16.85
C ASP A 109 31.35 24.77 -17.36
N LYS A 110 32.05 25.89 -17.14
CA LYS A 110 31.62 27.22 -17.60
C LYS A 110 31.49 27.33 -19.13
N ARG A 111 31.98 26.36 -19.89
CA ARG A 111 31.93 26.27 -21.35
C ARG A 111 30.89 25.25 -21.82
N GLY A 112 30.12 24.65 -20.90
CA GLY A 112 29.06 23.68 -21.20
C GLY A 112 29.55 22.25 -21.45
N ARG A 113 30.83 21.94 -21.22
CA ARG A 113 31.37 20.58 -21.34
C ARG A 113 31.27 19.86 -20.00
N PHE A 114 30.81 18.61 -20.01
CA PHE A 114 30.72 17.83 -18.77
C PHE A 114 32.11 17.49 -18.24
N VAL A 115 32.29 17.57 -16.93
CA VAL A 115 33.53 17.24 -16.22
C VAL A 115 33.20 16.25 -15.12
N VAL A 116 34.02 15.20 -15.00
CA VAL A 116 33.92 14.18 -13.95
C VAL A 116 34.97 14.47 -12.88
N ARG A 117 34.54 14.64 -11.62
CA ARG A 117 35.41 14.94 -10.47
C ARG A 117 35.22 13.91 -9.37
N GLU A 118 36.25 13.11 -9.07
CA GLU A 118 36.22 12.17 -7.94
C GLU A 118 36.10 12.90 -6.59
N VAL A 119 35.25 12.40 -5.69
CA VAL A 119 34.89 13.06 -4.42
C VAL A 119 35.11 12.19 -3.19
N GLY A 120 35.22 10.88 -3.33
CA GLY A 120 35.53 10.00 -2.20
C GLY A 120 35.43 8.52 -2.53
N ARG A 121 35.96 7.70 -1.63
CA ARG A 121 35.93 6.23 -1.74
C ARG A 121 35.43 5.60 -0.45
N THR A 122 34.68 4.52 -0.56
CA THR A 122 34.16 3.72 0.56
C THR A 122 34.41 2.24 0.33
N PHE A 123 34.51 1.48 1.42
CA PHE A 123 34.48 0.02 1.37
C PHE A 123 33.06 -0.49 1.52
N SER A 124 32.71 -1.56 0.81
CA SER A 124 31.39 -2.21 0.90
C SER A 124 31.00 -2.58 2.34
N TYR A 125 31.99 -3.00 3.13
CA TYR A 125 31.85 -3.24 4.55
C TYR A 125 32.82 -2.34 5.33
N PRO A 126 32.35 -1.65 6.38
CA PRO A 126 33.22 -0.80 7.20
C PRO A 126 34.33 -1.65 7.83
N ASN A 127 35.58 -1.19 7.71
CA ASN A 127 36.72 -1.81 8.37
C ASN A 127 37.40 -0.77 9.28
N PRO A 128 37.38 -0.95 10.61
CA PRO A 128 38.00 -0.01 11.55
C PRO A 128 39.49 0.22 11.32
N ARG A 129 40.18 -0.71 10.62
CA ARG A 129 41.61 -0.64 10.32
C ARG A 129 41.93 0.07 8.99
N ARG A 130 40.92 0.44 8.19
CA ARG A 130 41.10 1.15 6.91
C ARG A 130 40.12 2.34 6.85
N PRO A 131 40.58 3.56 7.14
CA PRO A 131 39.73 4.74 7.07
C PRO A 131 39.24 4.99 5.64
N ASP A 132 37.98 5.37 5.49
CA ASP A 132 37.36 5.69 4.20
C ASP A 132 36.55 6.99 4.27
N SER A 133 35.99 7.42 3.15
CA SER A 133 35.25 8.69 3.04
C SER A 133 33.78 8.58 3.46
N GLY A 134 33.37 7.49 4.13
CA GLY A 134 31.98 7.18 4.40
C GLY A 134 31.22 8.28 5.15
N ASN A 135 31.89 9.04 6.01
CA ASN A 135 31.25 10.07 6.85
C ASN A 135 31.06 11.43 6.17
N LYS A 136 31.53 11.61 4.92
CA LYS A 136 31.37 12.89 4.20
C LYS A 136 29.96 12.98 3.61
N ALA A 137 29.25 14.06 3.88
CA ALA A 137 27.94 14.33 3.29
C ALA A 137 28.05 15.03 1.93
N LEU A 138 27.00 14.94 1.09
CA LEU A 138 26.94 15.63 -0.20
C LEU A 138 27.15 17.15 -0.08
N GLY A 139 26.60 17.77 0.97
CA GLY A 139 26.79 19.17 1.31
C GLY A 139 28.24 19.52 1.61
N ASP A 140 28.96 18.65 2.34
CA ASP A 140 30.39 18.82 2.65
C ASP A 140 31.27 18.69 1.40
N LEU A 141 30.79 17.94 0.40
CA LEU A 141 31.48 17.71 -0.88
C LEU A 141 31.18 18.81 -1.91
N SER A 142 30.49 19.88 -1.51
CA SER A 142 30.11 21.01 -2.37
C SER A 142 29.27 20.58 -3.58
N PHE A 143 28.39 19.60 -3.40
CA PHE A 143 27.41 19.21 -4.40
C PHE A 143 26.42 20.37 -4.64
N GLN A 144 26.06 20.63 -5.90
CA GLN A 144 25.16 21.72 -6.28
C GLN A 144 23.95 21.18 -7.03
N VAL A 145 22.75 21.60 -6.61
CA VAL A 145 21.49 21.21 -7.25
C VAL A 145 21.20 22.19 -8.39
N MET A 146 21.31 21.74 -9.64
CA MET A 146 20.87 22.53 -10.79
C MET A 146 19.37 22.36 -11.02
N ALA A 147 18.59 23.43 -10.78
CA ALA A 147 17.17 23.47 -11.14
C ALA A 147 17.01 23.53 -12.67
N ILE A 148 16.45 22.48 -13.27
CA ILE A 148 16.12 22.44 -14.70
C ILE A 148 14.74 23.07 -14.88
N ASN A 149 14.67 24.39 -15.09
CA ASN A 149 13.47 25.02 -15.63
C ASN A 149 13.30 24.60 -17.10
N ARG A 150 12.18 23.94 -17.44
CA ARG A 150 11.75 23.74 -18.82
C ARG A 150 10.80 24.86 -19.24
N GLY A 151 11.30 25.76 -20.10
CA GLY A 151 10.48 26.47 -21.10
C GLY A 151 10.56 28.00 -21.08
N LEU A 152 11.57 28.56 -21.76
CA LEU A 152 11.38 29.56 -22.83
C LEU A 152 12.74 29.94 -23.43
N LEU A 153 12.96 29.53 -24.68
CA LEU A 153 13.92 30.17 -25.56
C LEU A 153 13.32 31.49 -26.02
N SER A 154 13.96 32.60 -25.69
CA SER A 154 14.07 33.75 -26.58
C SER A 154 15.35 34.50 -26.23
N GLY A 155 16.37 34.36 -27.09
CA GLY A 155 17.52 35.23 -27.04
C GLY A 155 17.17 36.59 -27.62
N ALA A 156 17.58 37.65 -26.93
CA ALA A 156 18.13 38.89 -27.49
C ALA A 156 18.43 39.82 -26.32
N GLY A 157 19.71 40.18 -26.15
CA GLY A 157 20.06 41.31 -25.28
C GLY A 157 19.60 42.62 -25.91
N ILE A 158 19.37 43.63 -25.08
CA ILE A 158 19.95 44.99 -25.18
C ILE A 158 19.43 45.86 -24.02
N ASN A 159 20.33 46.74 -23.59
CA ASN A 159 20.36 47.73 -22.53
C ASN A 159 19.09 48.47 -22.07
N ARG A 160 19.13 48.77 -20.75
CA ARG A 160 18.64 49.97 -20.03
C ARG A 160 18.16 51.16 -20.89
N SER A 161 16.96 51.67 -20.62
CA SER A 161 16.75 52.98 -19.95
C SER A 161 15.25 53.40 -19.81
N LYS A 162 14.98 54.06 -18.67
CA LYS A 162 13.99 55.09 -18.30
C LYS A 162 12.69 55.36 -19.12
N SER A 163 11.61 55.46 -18.33
CA SER A 163 10.59 56.53 -18.27
C SER A 163 9.20 56.34 -18.90
N SER A 164 8.19 56.65 -18.06
CA SER A 164 6.99 57.46 -18.27
C SER A 164 5.88 57.03 -19.26
N GLY A 165 4.70 56.76 -18.70
CA GLY A 165 3.51 57.57 -18.99
C GLY A 165 2.44 57.05 -19.98
N SER A 166 1.18 57.11 -19.52
CA SER A 166 -0.07 57.35 -20.28
C SER A 166 -0.70 56.19 -21.08
N ARG A 167 -1.79 55.55 -20.62
CA ARG A 167 -3.25 55.88 -20.64
C ARG A 167 -4.01 55.48 -21.94
N PHE A 168 -5.24 54.98 -21.71
CA PHE A 168 -6.42 54.78 -22.58
C PHE A 168 -6.44 53.54 -23.51
N HIS A 169 -7.56 52.83 -23.78
CA HIS A 169 -8.85 52.48 -23.12
C HIS A 169 -9.72 51.76 -24.20
N ILE A 170 -10.44 50.67 -23.84
CA ILE A 170 -11.81 50.25 -24.29
C ILE A 170 -11.94 49.79 -25.79
N ALA A 171 -12.63 48.73 -26.24
CA ALA A 171 -13.93 48.08 -25.94
C ALA A 171 -13.87 46.57 -26.37
N VAL A 172 -14.35 45.56 -25.63
CA VAL A 172 -15.73 45.09 -25.31
C VAL A 172 -16.49 44.43 -26.48
N LEU A 173 -16.83 43.13 -26.29
CA LEU A 173 -18.07 42.39 -26.66
C LEU A 173 -17.83 40.88 -26.36
N VAL A 174 -18.11 40.32 -25.16
CA VAL A 174 -19.38 39.91 -24.52
C VAL A 174 -20.15 38.80 -25.25
N PHE A 175 -20.24 37.61 -24.63
CA PHE A 175 -21.45 36.78 -24.35
C PHE A 175 -20.98 35.56 -23.50
N ILE A 176 -21.09 35.56 -22.16
CA ILE A 176 -22.23 35.20 -21.25
C ILE A 176 -22.49 33.69 -21.10
N PHE A 177 -22.27 33.18 -19.88
CA PHE A 177 -23.20 32.42 -18.99
C PHE A 177 -22.48 32.30 -17.61
N SER A 178 -22.71 33.18 -16.61
CA SER A 178 -23.68 33.08 -15.49
C SER A 178 -23.60 31.73 -14.73
N PHE A 179 -23.28 31.61 -13.43
CA PHE A 179 -23.77 32.37 -12.27
C PHE A 179 -22.73 32.38 -11.13
N LEU A 180 -22.36 33.58 -10.67
CA LEU A 180 -21.82 33.87 -9.34
C LEU A 180 -22.35 35.25 -8.98
N GLY A 181 -23.04 35.35 -7.84
CA GLY A 181 -23.38 36.62 -7.20
C GLY A 181 -24.87 36.84 -6.98
N PHE A 182 -25.21 37.07 -5.71
CA PHE A 182 -26.23 37.98 -5.14
C PHE A 182 -26.41 37.49 -3.68
N SER A 183 -26.25 38.23 -2.58
CA SER A 183 -25.96 39.64 -2.37
C SER A 183 -25.53 39.88 -0.92
N LEU A 184 -24.62 40.82 -0.73
CA LEU A 184 -24.51 41.64 0.46
C LEU A 184 -25.37 42.90 0.25
N LEU A 185 -26.38 43.09 1.09
CA LEU A 185 -26.99 44.37 1.50
C LEU A 185 -27.39 44.11 2.96
N ILE A 186 -26.96 44.88 3.97
CA ILE A 186 -27.49 46.20 4.34
C ILE A 186 -26.43 46.97 5.15
N PHE A 187 -26.33 48.27 4.87
CA PHE A 187 -25.49 49.28 5.51
C PHE A 187 -26.32 50.13 6.50
N SER A 188 -25.68 50.54 7.63
CA SER A 188 -25.95 51.72 8.51
C SER A 188 -27.21 51.71 9.40
N ARG A 189 -27.27 52.23 10.64
CA ARG A 189 -26.49 53.18 11.48
C ARG A 189 -26.57 52.69 12.95
N VAL A 190 -25.63 52.97 13.88
CA VAL A 190 -25.38 54.27 14.54
C VAL A 190 -23.97 54.27 15.20
N PHE A 191 -23.16 55.25 14.77
CA PHE A 191 -22.14 56.07 15.49
C PHE A 191 -20.99 55.45 16.35
N THR A 192 -19.77 55.43 15.78
CA THR A 192 -18.50 56.20 16.11
C THR A 192 -18.13 56.60 17.57
N PRO A 193 -16.88 57.06 17.88
CA PRO A 193 -15.54 56.43 17.77
C PRO A 193 -14.57 56.81 18.97
N ALA A 194 -13.36 56.23 19.03
CA ALA A 194 -12.07 56.87 19.45
C ALA A 194 -10.93 55.82 19.35
N ASN A 195 -10.03 55.90 18.35
CA ASN A 195 -8.66 56.47 18.41
C ASN A 195 -7.91 56.14 19.73
N SER A 196 -6.70 55.56 19.75
CA SER A 196 -5.50 55.87 18.94
C SER A 196 -4.35 54.86 19.18
N GLY A 197 -3.48 54.67 18.16
CA GLY A 197 -2.10 54.12 18.22
C GLY A 197 -1.96 52.74 17.57
N GLU A 198 -1.50 52.58 16.32
CA GLU A 198 -0.10 52.68 15.84
C GLU A 198 0.88 51.91 16.77
N ASP A 199 1.75 50.99 16.34
CA ASP A 199 2.16 50.55 15.01
C ASP A 199 2.92 49.21 15.08
N GLU A 200 2.90 48.51 13.94
CA GLU A 200 3.88 47.58 13.34
C GLU A 200 4.67 46.53 14.15
N LEU A 201 4.24 45.28 13.97
CA LEU A 201 4.95 44.22 13.20
C LEU A 201 6.50 44.14 13.26
N SER A 202 7.03 43.11 13.92
CA SER A 202 8.04 42.18 13.33
C SER A 202 8.25 40.92 14.20
N VAL A 203 7.86 39.76 13.67
CA VAL A 203 8.74 38.64 13.24
C VAL A 203 9.52 37.91 14.36
N ILE A 204 8.96 36.75 14.74
CA ILE A 204 9.56 35.44 15.05
C ILE A 204 10.71 35.39 16.07
N SER A 205 10.46 34.78 17.24
CA SER A 205 11.12 33.52 17.66
C SER A 205 10.77 33.14 19.12
N THR A 206 10.83 31.84 19.37
CA THR A 206 10.93 31.16 20.68
C THR A 206 9.66 30.94 21.53
N ARG A 207 9.46 29.63 21.80
CA ARG A 207 8.79 29.05 22.97
C ARG A 207 7.35 29.51 23.20
N GLN A 208 6.40 28.71 22.71
CA GLN A 208 5.14 28.58 23.43
C GLN A 208 5.48 28.00 24.82
N ASP A 209 5.51 28.91 25.79
CA ASP A 209 5.37 28.56 27.19
C ASP A 209 4.02 27.86 27.33
N PHE A 210 4.06 26.53 27.40
CA PHE A 210 2.92 25.74 27.85
C PHE A 210 2.42 26.36 29.15
N THR A 211 1.12 26.65 29.20
CA THR A 211 0.48 27.05 30.45
C THR A 211 0.76 25.97 31.50
N TRP A 212 0.91 26.35 32.77
CA TRP A 212 1.26 25.38 33.82
C TRP A 212 0.25 24.22 33.91
N ARG A 213 -1.00 24.45 33.46
CA ARG A 213 -2.07 23.44 33.33
C ARG A 213 -1.80 22.45 32.19
N GLU A 214 -1.30 22.91 31.04
CA GLU A 214 -0.87 22.04 29.93
C GLU A 214 0.42 21.27 30.28
N LYS A 215 1.36 21.87 31.03
CA LYS A 215 2.54 21.16 31.56
C LYS A 215 2.14 20.06 32.55
N LEU A 216 1.10 20.28 33.37
CA LEU A 216 0.55 19.28 34.29
C LEU A 216 -0.13 18.13 33.53
N ALA A 217 -0.93 18.45 32.50
CA ALA A 217 -1.58 17.47 31.62
C ALA A 217 -0.56 16.63 30.84
N LEU A 218 0.51 17.25 30.32
CA LEU A 218 1.64 16.56 29.68
C LEU A 218 2.42 15.65 30.64
N LYS A 219 2.54 16.05 31.91
CA LYS A 219 3.20 15.24 32.94
C LYS A 219 2.36 14.01 33.31
N HIS A 220 1.04 14.13 33.34
CA HIS A 220 0.13 13.00 33.49
C HIS A 220 0.07 12.12 32.23
N LEU A 221 0.06 12.70 31.03
CA LEU A 221 0.17 11.97 29.75
C LEU A 221 1.46 11.15 29.66
N LYS A 222 2.62 11.71 30.01
CA LYS A 222 3.90 10.97 30.05
C LYS A 222 3.91 9.84 31.08
N SER A 223 3.08 9.90 32.13
CA SER A 223 2.93 8.82 33.10
C SER A 223 2.00 7.69 32.64
N LEU A 224 1.21 7.92 31.58
CA LEU A 224 0.27 6.94 31.03
C LEU A 224 0.93 6.00 30.00
N PHE A 225 2.07 6.37 29.42
CA PHE A 225 2.80 5.52 28.46
C PHE A 225 4.03 4.92 29.14
N SER A 226 4.27 3.60 28.99
CA SER A 226 5.57 3.03 29.35
C SER A 226 6.64 3.55 28.38
N LYS A 227 7.91 3.52 28.79
CA LYS A 227 9.02 3.93 27.92
C LYS A 227 9.01 3.13 26.62
N GLU A 228 8.66 1.83 26.68
CA GLU A 228 8.51 1.00 25.49
C GLU A 228 7.34 1.41 24.58
N VAL A 229 6.21 1.90 25.12
CA VAL A 229 5.09 2.38 24.29
C VAL A 229 5.42 3.71 23.61
N ILE A 230 6.14 4.60 24.29
CA ILE A 230 6.68 5.82 23.68
C ILE A 230 7.70 5.47 22.59
N ASP A 231 8.54 4.45 22.81
CA ASP A 231 9.52 4.00 21.84
C ASP A 231 8.88 3.27 20.64
N VAL A 232 7.75 2.56 20.84
CA VAL A 232 6.95 1.95 19.75
C VAL A 232 6.18 3.01 18.98
N ILE A 233 5.61 4.01 19.67
CA ILE A 233 4.96 5.16 19.01
C ILE A 233 6.01 5.91 18.20
N ASN A 234 7.17 6.22 18.76
CA ASN A 234 8.27 6.87 18.04
C ASN A 234 8.76 6.01 16.86
N ALA A 235 8.95 4.70 17.04
CA ALA A 235 9.35 3.79 15.96
C ALA A 235 8.28 3.65 14.86
N SER A 236 6.99 3.71 15.22
CA SER A 236 5.87 3.66 14.25
C SER A 236 5.60 5.00 13.57
N THR A 237 6.00 6.11 14.19
CA THR A 237 5.92 7.45 13.61
C THR A 237 7.11 7.69 12.67
N ASP A 238 8.28 7.15 12.99
CA ASP A 238 9.49 7.15 12.16
C ASP A 238 9.40 6.23 10.92
N GLU A 239 8.45 5.28 10.88
CA GLU A 239 8.27 4.35 9.75
C GLU A 239 7.28 4.83 8.67
N LEU A 240 6.62 5.97 8.86
CA LEU A 240 5.64 6.51 7.90
C LEU A 240 6.19 7.70 7.09
N GLY A 241 7.39 7.52 6.51
CA GLY A 241 7.89 8.25 5.32
C GLY A 241 7.64 7.45 4.02
N PRO A 242 7.60 8.09 2.84
CA PRO A 242 6.80 7.66 1.70
C PRO A 242 7.28 6.35 1.07
N LEU A 243 6.43 5.34 1.12
CA LEU A 243 6.52 4.16 0.28
C LEU A 243 6.35 4.59 -1.20
N ASP A 244 7.48 4.69 -1.92
CA ASP A 244 7.51 4.92 -3.36
C ASP A 244 6.86 3.73 -4.10
N VAL A 245 5.87 4.06 -4.91
CA VAL A 245 4.95 3.15 -5.62
C VAL A 245 5.62 2.55 -6.88
N ASN A 246 6.94 2.68 -7.05
CA ASN A 246 7.61 2.38 -8.31
C ASN A 246 8.49 1.11 -8.34
N PHE A 247 8.41 0.23 -7.35
CA PHE A 247 9.15 -1.05 -7.37
C PHE A 247 8.70 -2.03 -8.47
N PHE A 248 7.54 -1.84 -9.11
CA PHE A 248 7.00 -2.80 -10.08
C PHE A 248 6.88 -2.30 -11.52
N ARG A 249 7.44 -1.14 -11.87
CA ARG A 249 7.44 -0.68 -13.28
C ARG A 249 8.58 -1.27 -14.12
N LYS A 250 9.53 -2.01 -13.55
CA LYS A 250 10.75 -2.45 -14.26
C LYS A 250 11.06 -3.96 -14.24
N ASN A 251 10.08 -4.84 -14.12
CA ASN A 251 10.26 -6.20 -14.63
C ASN A 251 9.64 -6.29 -16.02
N GLY A 252 10.52 -6.03 -16.98
CA GLY A 252 10.25 -6.15 -18.40
C GLY A 252 9.88 -7.58 -18.80
N LEU A 253 9.08 -7.61 -19.85
CA LEU A 253 8.64 -8.78 -20.61
C LEU A 253 9.81 -9.73 -20.98
N PRO A 254 9.55 -11.03 -21.16
CA PRO A 254 10.55 -12.01 -21.59
C PRO A 254 11.16 -11.72 -22.97
N ALA A 255 12.38 -12.19 -23.16
CA ALA A 255 13.29 -11.92 -24.27
C ALA A 255 12.91 -12.58 -25.62
N SER A 256 11.81 -12.15 -26.25
CA SER A 256 11.51 -12.50 -27.66
C SER A 256 11.25 -11.30 -28.58
N TRP A 257 11.71 -10.11 -28.18
CA TRP A 257 11.41 -8.85 -28.87
C TRP A 257 12.62 -7.94 -29.10
N LYS A 258 13.74 -8.50 -29.57
CA LYS A 258 14.76 -7.72 -30.29
C LYS A 258 14.74 -8.09 -31.76
N ILE A 259 14.29 -7.15 -32.58
CA ILE A 259 14.48 -7.17 -34.03
C ILE A 259 15.75 -6.38 -34.32
N VAL A 260 16.64 -7.05 -35.04
CA VAL A 260 17.96 -6.61 -35.51
C VAL A 260 17.81 -6.03 -36.93
N GLY A 261 18.63 -5.01 -37.24
CA GLY A 261 18.92 -4.50 -38.58
C GLY A 261 18.40 -3.07 -38.79
N TYR A 262 19.15 -2.10 -39.34
CA TYR A 262 20.41 -2.14 -40.08
C TYR A 262 21.08 -0.74 -40.10
N GLU A 263 22.24 -0.70 -40.73
CA GLU A 263 23.47 0.06 -40.45
C GLU A 263 23.58 1.53 -40.89
N SER A 264 24.62 2.12 -40.29
CA SER A 264 25.45 3.27 -40.64
C SER A 264 25.92 3.37 -42.11
N VAL A 265 26.22 4.59 -42.56
CA VAL A 265 27.24 4.86 -43.60
C VAL A 265 28.03 6.13 -43.29
N SER A 266 29.33 6.06 -43.61
CA SER A 266 30.38 7.10 -43.80
C SER A 266 31.12 7.63 -42.57
N ASN A 267 32.44 7.83 -42.57
CA ASN A 267 33.55 7.51 -43.50
C ASN A 267 34.87 7.85 -42.78
N ALA A 268 35.96 7.11 -43.09
CA ALA A 268 37.40 7.51 -43.08
C ALA A 268 38.01 8.03 -41.74
N THR A 269 39.25 7.77 -41.33
CA THR A 269 40.52 7.42 -42.00
C THR A 269 41.55 7.07 -40.90
N ASP A 270 42.60 6.35 -41.27
CA ASP A 270 43.95 6.28 -40.64
C ASP A 270 44.07 5.61 -39.25
N SER A 271 45.12 4.86 -38.89
CA SER A 271 46.27 4.22 -39.55
C SER A 271 47.07 3.57 -38.41
N GLU A 272 47.60 2.35 -38.61
CA GLU A 272 48.86 1.82 -38.03
C GLU A 272 49.01 1.71 -36.48
N SER A 273 49.69 0.75 -35.85
CA SER A 273 50.67 -0.25 -36.27
C SER A 273 50.98 -1.25 -35.12
N THR A 274 51.40 -2.45 -35.53
CA THR A 274 52.50 -3.29 -34.98
C THR A 274 52.42 -4.08 -33.65
N GLY A 275 52.82 -5.37 -33.77
CA GLY A 275 53.51 -6.16 -32.75
C GLY A 275 52.86 -7.52 -32.44
N ALA A 276 52.94 -8.56 -33.28
CA ALA A 276 53.95 -9.65 -33.29
C ALA A 276 54.25 -10.24 -31.89
N SER A 277 54.40 -11.55 -31.62
CA SER A 277 54.27 -12.83 -32.31
C SER A 277 54.72 -13.91 -31.29
N SER A 278 54.38 -15.19 -31.56
CA SER A 278 55.08 -16.42 -31.12
C SER A 278 54.61 -17.05 -29.79
N LYS A 279 54.47 -18.38 -29.63
CA LYS A 279 55.02 -19.50 -30.41
C LYS A 279 54.42 -20.86 -29.96
N THR A 280 54.15 -21.75 -30.94
CA THR A 280 54.32 -23.24 -30.93
C THR A 280 53.49 -24.13 -29.99
N LYS A 281 53.03 -25.35 -30.36
CA LYS A 281 53.75 -26.41 -31.11
C LYS A 281 52.83 -27.58 -31.54
N GLN A 282 53.13 -28.12 -32.75
CA GLN A 282 53.09 -29.54 -33.22
C GLN A 282 51.74 -30.30 -33.27
N GLU A 283 51.40 -31.09 -34.29
CA GLU A 283 52.16 -31.90 -35.27
C GLU A 283 51.22 -32.15 -36.50
N SER A 284 51.65 -31.87 -37.75
CA SER A 284 52.20 -32.82 -38.75
C SER A 284 51.14 -33.76 -39.38
N SER A 285 51.04 -34.01 -40.70
CA SER A 285 51.91 -33.68 -41.83
C SER A 285 51.33 -34.16 -43.19
N VAL A 286 51.88 -33.58 -44.29
CA VAL A 286 51.98 -34.06 -45.69
C VAL A 286 50.71 -33.96 -46.58
N VAL A 287 50.51 -33.02 -47.53
CA VAL A 287 51.28 -32.44 -48.68
C VAL A 287 51.45 -33.37 -49.89
N LYS A 288 50.72 -33.07 -50.99
CA LYS A 288 51.19 -32.74 -52.37
C LYS A 288 50.00 -32.84 -53.34
N GLU A 289 49.45 -31.72 -53.81
CA GLU A 289 49.82 -30.98 -55.03
C GLU A 289 49.67 -31.79 -56.34
N GLY A 290 48.76 -31.30 -57.20
CA GLY A 290 48.57 -31.71 -58.59
C GLY A 290 47.57 -30.75 -59.25
N ASN A 291 48.05 -30.04 -60.27
CA ASN A 291 47.48 -28.83 -60.85
C ASN A 291 46.73 -29.15 -62.17
N ILE A 292 45.80 -28.27 -62.59
CA ILE A 292 45.39 -27.95 -63.98
C ILE A 292 44.13 -28.63 -64.62
N SER A 293 43.12 -27.78 -64.79
CA SER A 293 42.18 -27.53 -65.92
C SER A 293 41.06 -28.48 -66.39
N ASN A 294 39.93 -27.80 -66.61
CA ASN A 294 38.90 -27.91 -67.66
C ASN A 294 37.66 -28.78 -67.46
N GLU A 295 36.54 -28.14 -67.82
CA GLU A 295 35.16 -28.58 -67.81
C GLU A 295 34.94 -29.90 -68.54
N ASP A 296 34.07 -30.75 -67.99
CA ASP A 296 33.09 -31.48 -68.80
C ASP A 296 31.93 -32.01 -67.95
N ASN A 297 30.72 -31.86 -68.49
CA ASN A 297 29.45 -32.34 -67.95
C ASN A 297 29.45 -33.87 -67.75
N PHE A 298 29.22 -34.34 -66.53
CA PHE A 298 28.81 -35.73 -66.28
C PHE A 298 27.57 -35.80 -65.38
N VAL A 299 26.46 -36.24 -65.98
CA VAL A 299 25.22 -36.65 -65.32
C VAL A 299 25.53 -37.86 -64.41
N PHE A 300 25.40 -37.69 -63.10
CA PHE A 300 25.56 -38.79 -62.15
C PHE A 300 24.27 -39.63 -62.09
N PHE A 301 24.29 -40.84 -62.65
CA PHE A 301 23.28 -41.85 -62.33
C PHE A 301 23.45 -42.28 -60.86
N GLU A 302 22.55 -41.82 -59.99
CA GLU A 302 22.47 -42.31 -58.61
C GLU A 302 22.08 -43.80 -58.62
N THR A 303 22.90 -44.65 -57.98
CA THR A 303 22.59 -46.08 -57.83
C THR A 303 21.31 -46.27 -56.99
N PRO A 304 20.43 -47.25 -57.31
CA PRO A 304 19.17 -47.48 -56.59
C PRO A 304 19.33 -47.60 -55.06
N ALA A 305 20.45 -48.17 -54.60
CA ALA A 305 20.78 -48.28 -53.19
C ALA A 305 21.04 -46.94 -52.48
N LYS A 306 21.58 -45.93 -53.18
CA LYS A 306 21.78 -44.58 -52.62
C LYS A 306 20.45 -43.82 -52.54
N LEU A 307 19.57 -44.00 -53.52
CA LEU A 307 18.24 -43.38 -53.56
C LEU A 307 17.33 -43.93 -52.45
N VAL A 308 17.32 -45.25 -52.22
CA VAL A 308 16.60 -45.88 -51.10
C VAL A 308 17.16 -45.43 -49.74
N ARG A 309 18.48 -45.30 -49.59
CA ARG A 309 19.09 -44.79 -48.35
C ARG A 309 18.74 -43.33 -48.08
N ARG A 310 18.62 -42.51 -49.12
CA ARG A 310 18.16 -41.11 -49.01
C ARG A 310 16.70 -41.03 -48.59
N GLN A 311 15.82 -41.80 -49.23
CA GLN A 311 14.40 -41.89 -48.87
C GLN A 311 14.21 -42.37 -47.43
N LEU A 312 14.97 -43.37 -46.97
CA LEU A 312 14.92 -43.81 -45.57
C LEU A 312 15.41 -42.75 -44.59
N ARG A 313 16.38 -41.91 -44.97
CA ARG A 313 16.86 -40.80 -44.14
C ARG A 313 15.83 -39.67 -44.09
N GLU A 314 15.16 -39.36 -45.20
CA GLU A 314 14.06 -38.40 -45.25
C GLU A 314 12.87 -38.88 -44.42
N LYS A 315 12.45 -40.14 -44.57
CA LYS A 315 11.34 -40.73 -43.79
C LYS A 315 11.61 -40.74 -42.28
N ARG A 316 12.87 -40.91 -41.85
CA ARG A 316 13.28 -40.79 -40.43
C ARG A 316 13.36 -39.34 -39.94
N ARG A 317 13.58 -38.36 -40.83
CA ARG A 317 13.53 -36.93 -40.50
C ARG A 317 12.08 -36.48 -40.37
N GLU A 318 11.21 -36.91 -41.29
CA GLU A 318 9.76 -36.66 -41.23
C GLU A 318 9.14 -37.24 -39.97
N LYS A 319 9.47 -38.49 -39.60
CA LYS A 319 8.96 -39.10 -38.36
C LYS A 319 9.39 -38.33 -37.11
N ARG A 320 10.65 -37.89 -37.04
CA ARG A 320 11.14 -37.06 -35.92
C ARG A 320 10.50 -35.67 -35.89
N ALA A 321 10.25 -35.07 -37.04
CA ALA A 321 9.54 -33.80 -37.12
C ALA A 321 8.07 -33.96 -36.65
N ALA A 322 7.39 -35.04 -37.04
CA ALA A 322 6.03 -35.33 -36.60
C ALA A 322 5.93 -35.62 -35.10
N ASP A 323 6.90 -36.33 -34.52
CA ASP A 323 6.93 -36.61 -33.08
C ASP A 323 7.19 -35.34 -32.24
N LEU A 324 8.00 -34.40 -32.75
CA LEU A 324 8.23 -33.09 -32.12
C LEU A 324 6.98 -32.20 -32.16
N VAL A 325 6.25 -32.18 -33.27
CA VAL A 325 5.00 -31.41 -33.39
C VAL A 325 3.92 -31.93 -32.42
N LYS A 326 3.81 -33.25 -32.24
CA LYS A 326 2.87 -33.82 -31.26
C LYS A 326 3.19 -33.45 -29.82
N GLN A 327 4.48 -33.31 -29.46
CA GLN A 327 4.86 -32.84 -28.12
C GLN A 327 4.47 -31.38 -27.89
N ASP A 328 4.61 -30.52 -28.91
CA ASP A 328 4.17 -29.13 -28.83
C ASP A 328 2.63 -29.02 -28.67
N ASP A 329 1.86 -29.82 -29.41
CA ASP A 329 0.40 -29.85 -29.29
C ASP A 329 -0.08 -30.28 -27.89
N GLU A 330 0.56 -31.29 -27.28
CA GLU A 330 0.22 -31.73 -25.92
C GLU A 330 0.56 -30.67 -24.85
N VAL A 331 1.69 -29.97 -25.03
CA VAL A 331 2.09 -28.84 -24.16
C VAL A 331 1.10 -27.67 -24.29
N ILE A 332 0.62 -27.39 -25.51
CA ILE A 332 -0.39 -26.36 -25.76
C ILE A 332 -1.69 -26.68 -25.03
N VAL A 333 -2.19 -27.92 -25.12
CA VAL A 333 -3.43 -28.34 -24.44
C VAL A 333 -3.29 -28.25 -22.92
N LYS A 334 -2.12 -28.62 -22.36
CA LYS A 334 -1.86 -28.46 -20.92
C LYS A 334 -1.85 -27.00 -20.47
N LEU A 335 -1.25 -26.11 -21.27
CA LEU A 335 -1.26 -24.67 -20.99
C LEU A 335 -2.66 -24.06 -21.10
N GLU A 336 -3.48 -24.53 -22.04
CA GLU A 336 -4.88 -24.09 -22.18
C GLU A 336 -5.75 -24.56 -21.01
N ASN A 337 -5.64 -25.82 -20.62
CA ASN A 337 -6.35 -26.35 -19.45
C ASN A 337 -5.91 -25.64 -18.16
N ALA A 338 -4.60 -25.36 -18.00
CA ALA A 338 -4.10 -24.57 -16.89
C ALA A 338 -4.67 -23.14 -16.92
N ALA A 339 -4.71 -22.48 -18.08
CA ALA A 339 -5.31 -21.15 -18.22
C ALA A 339 -6.83 -21.15 -17.92
N ILE A 340 -7.56 -22.21 -18.29
CA ILE A 340 -8.99 -22.39 -17.98
C ILE A 340 -9.21 -22.65 -16.49
N GLU A 341 -8.37 -23.44 -15.83
CA GLU A 341 -8.44 -23.60 -14.37
C GLU A 341 -8.03 -22.32 -13.64
N HIS A 342 -7.03 -21.60 -14.15
CA HIS A 342 -6.60 -20.32 -13.61
C HIS A 342 -7.72 -19.27 -13.72
N SER A 343 -8.44 -19.21 -14.84
CA SER A 343 -9.57 -18.29 -15.00
C SER A 343 -10.71 -18.60 -14.03
N LYS A 344 -10.97 -19.88 -13.72
CA LYS A 344 -11.92 -20.30 -12.67
C LYS A 344 -11.50 -19.83 -11.27
N SER A 345 -10.19 -19.77 -10.99
CA SER A 345 -9.64 -19.28 -9.70
C SER A 345 -9.66 -17.76 -9.55
N VAL A 346 -9.87 -17.02 -10.64
CA VAL A 346 -10.20 -15.58 -10.62
C VAL A 346 -11.67 -15.42 -10.23
N ASP A 347 -12.06 -16.11 -9.16
CA ASP A 347 -13.43 -16.27 -8.74
C ASP A 347 -14.12 -14.89 -8.65
N SER A 348 -15.32 -14.92 -9.20
CA SER A 348 -16.30 -13.86 -9.47
C SER A 348 -16.74 -13.05 -8.25
N ALA A 349 -16.04 -13.15 -7.11
CA ALA A 349 -16.41 -12.49 -5.87
C ALA A 349 -15.75 -11.10 -5.68
N VAL A 350 -14.58 -10.86 -6.31
CA VAL A 350 -13.99 -9.49 -6.42
C VAL A 350 -14.22 -8.89 -7.80
N LEU A 351 -14.51 -9.74 -8.78
CA LEU A 351 -15.37 -9.40 -9.93
C LEU A 351 -16.84 -9.73 -9.59
N GLY A 352 -17.21 -9.53 -8.33
CA GLY A 352 -18.60 -9.52 -7.89
C GLY A 352 -19.25 -8.32 -8.53
N LYS A 353 -19.78 -8.50 -9.73
CA LYS A 353 -20.61 -7.52 -10.40
C LYS A 353 -19.92 -6.15 -10.62
N TYR A 354 -18.84 -6.09 -11.38
CA TYR A 354 -18.66 -4.92 -12.28
C TYR A 354 -19.64 -4.99 -13.47
N SER A 355 -20.91 -5.24 -13.11
CA SER A 355 -22.10 -5.20 -13.94
C SER A 355 -23.32 -4.91 -13.06
N ILE A 356 -23.19 -4.10 -11.99
CA ILE A 356 -24.37 -3.44 -11.41
C ILE A 356 -24.94 -2.37 -12.39
N TRP A 357 -24.16 -1.93 -13.38
CA TRP A 357 -24.68 -1.14 -14.51
C TRP A 357 -25.28 -1.99 -15.65
N ARG A 358 -25.39 -3.31 -15.52
CA ARG A 358 -25.89 -4.16 -16.62
C ARG A 358 -26.76 -5.32 -16.15
N LYS A 359 -27.62 -5.08 -15.16
CA LYS A 359 -28.74 -5.99 -14.86
C LYS A 359 -30.14 -5.35 -14.91
N GLU A 360 -30.22 -4.04 -15.13
CA GLU A 360 -31.50 -3.35 -15.36
C GLU A 360 -31.65 -2.81 -16.79
N ASN A 361 -30.65 -2.97 -17.65
CA ASN A 361 -30.79 -2.67 -19.08
C ASN A 361 -30.28 -3.85 -19.90
N GLU A 362 -31.19 -4.76 -20.23
CA GLU A 362 -31.13 -5.60 -21.43
C GLU A 362 -31.23 -4.72 -22.69
N ASN A 363 -30.32 -3.76 -22.86
CA ASN A 363 -30.09 -3.17 -24.17
C ASN A 363 -28.91 -3.90 -24.79
N GLU A 364 -29.22 -4.85 -25.66
CA GLU A 364 -28.27 -5.84 -26.18
C GLU A 364 -27.04 -5.28 -26.93
N ASN A 365 -26.91 -3.97 -27.20
CA ASN A 365 -25.83 -3.45 -28.05
C ASN A 365 -25.29 -2.04 -27.71
N SER A 366 -25.42 -1.53 -26.48
CA SER A 366 -24.96 -0.16 -26.17
C SER A 366 -23.44 0.06 -26.21
N ASP A 367 -22.63 -1.00 -26.33
CA ASP A 367 -21.17 -0.96 -26.38
C ASP A 367 -20.58 -1.67 -27.61
N SER A 368 -21.39 -1.87 -28.66
CA SER A 368 -20.99 -2.63 -29.85
C SER A 368 -19.80 -2.01 -30.59
N ASN A 369 -19.79 -0.69 -30.76
CA ASN A 369 -18.70 0.03 -31.44
C ASN A 369 -17.47 0.13 -30.53
N VAL A 370 -17.65 0.34 -29.23
CA VAL A 370 -16.57 0.31 -28.24
C VAL A 370 -15.84 -1.05 -28.26
N ARG A 371 -16.59 -2.16 -28.33
CA ARG A 371 -16.02 -3.52 -28.47
C ARG A 371 -15.27 -3.68 -29.78
N LEU A 372 -15.86 -3.27 -30.90
CA LEU A 372 -15.21 -3.34 -32.20
C LEU A 372 -13.88 -2.57 -32.23
N ILE A 373 -13.84 -1.35 -31.66
CA ILE A 373 -12.59 -0.58 -31.55
C ILE A 373 -11.55 -1.33 -30.72
N ARG A 374 -11.95 -1.92 -29.59
CA ARG A 374 -11.04 -2.70 -28.72
C ARG A 374 -10.48 -3.93 -29.47
N ASP A 375 -11.31 -4.64 -30.21
CA ASP A 375 -10.89 -5.80 -31.02
C ASP A 375 -9.93 -5.40 -32.13
N GLN A 376 -10.21 -4.29 -32.84
CA GLN A 376 -9.31 -3.73 -33.84
C GLN A 376 -7.96 -3.33 -33.24
N LEU A 377 -7.94 -2.74 -32.05
CA LEU A 377 -6.71 -2.38 -31.34
C LEU A 377 -5.89 -3.62 -30.93
N ILE A 378 -6.55 -4.70 -30.50
CA ILE A 378 -5.90 -5.98 -30.20
C ILE A 378 -5.26 -6.56 -31.47
N MET A 379 -6.03 -6.64 -32.56
CA MET A 379 -5.54 -7.17 -33.84
C MET A 379 -4.43 -6.29 -34.44
N ALA A 380 -4.51 -4.96 -34.30
CA ALA A 380 -3.45 -4.06 -34.71
C ALA A 380 -2.14 -4.33 -33.97
N ARG A 381 -2.18 -4.59 -32.65
CA ARG A 381 -0.98 -4.98 -31.88
C ARG A 381 -0.38 -6.29 -32.37
N VAL A 382 -1.21 -7.27 -32.73
CA VAL A 382 -0.76 -8.53 -33.33
C VAL A 382 -0.08 -8.25 -34.67
N TYR A 383 -0.72 -7.52 -35.58
CA TYR A 383 -0.12 -7.28 -36.90
C TYR A 383 1.11 -6.37 -36.87
N ILE A 384 1.21 -5.41 -35.94
CA ILE A 384 2.45 -4.63 -35.73
C ILE A 384 3.61 -5.55 -35.36
N SER A 385 3.36 -6.56 -34.50
CA SER A 385 4.33 -7.62 -34.19
C SER A 385 4.81 -8.32 -35.44
N LEU A 386 3.86 -8.86 -36.21
CA LEU A 386 4.12 -9.71 -37.36
C LEU A 386 4.80 -8.91 -38.48
N ALA A 387 4.38 -7.66 -38.68
CA ALA A 387 4.96 -6.75 -39.65
C ALA A 387 6.43 -6.48 -39.35
N ARG A 388 6.78 -6.22 -38.08
CA ARG A 388 8.18 -6.02 -37.68
C ARG A 388 9.00 -7.30 -37.85
N MET A 389 8.48 -8.46 -37.46
CA MET A 389 9.18 -9.75 -37.63
C MET A 389 9.43 -10.10 -39.10
N LYS A 390 8.48 -9.77 -39.99
CA LYS A 390 8.59 -9.99 -41.45
C LYS A 390 9.29 -8.82 -42.18
N ASN A 391 9.93 -7.90 -41.45
CA ASN A 391 10.63 -6.71 -41.97
C ASN A 391 9.77 -5.78 -42.86
N LYS A 392 8.45 -5.75 -42.67
CA LYS A 392 7.51 -4.83 -43.35
C LYS A 392 7.31 -3.57 -42.51
N LEU A 393 8.35 -2.72 -42.45
CA LEU A 393 8.41 -1.56 -41.57
C LEU A 393 7.38 -0.48 -41.92
N ASP A 394 7.07 -0.27 -43.20
CA ASP A 394 6.07 0.73 -43.64
C ASP A 394 4.67 0.39 -43.13
N LEU A 395 4.28 -0.89 -43.25
CA LEU A 395 2.99 -1.39 -42.76
C LEU A 395 2.95 -1.37 -41.22
N ALA A 396 4.07 -1.66 -40.55
CA ALA A 396 4.17 -1.55 -39.10
C ALA A 396 3.98 -0.10 -38.62
N ASN A 397 4.55 0.88 -39.33
CA ASN A 397 4.42 2.29 -39.03
C ASN A 397 2.99 2.80 -39.32
N GLU A 398 2.39 2.37 -40.43
CA GLU A 398 0.99 2.67 -40.79
C GLU A 398 0.02 2.17 -39.71
N LEU A 399 0.14 0.89 -39.31
CA LEU A 399 -0.64 0.31 -38.22
C LEU A 399 -0.40 1.02 -36.88
N GLN A 400 0.85 1.39 -36.57
CA GLN A 400 1.19 2.08 -35.32
C GLN A 400 0.58 3.49 -35.24
N ASN A 401 0.50 4.20 -36.36
CA ASN A 401 -0.13 5.51 -36.45
C ASN A 401 -1.65 5.41 -36.28
N ARG A 402 -2.30 4.51 -37.03
CA ARG A 402 -3.75 4.26 -36.86
C ARG A 402 -4.11 3.76 -35.47
N PHE A 403 -3.23 2.97 -34.86
CA PHE A 403 -3.40 2.48 -33.48
C PHE A 403 -3.44 3.65 -32.49
N LYS A 404 -2.52 4.62 -32.60
CA LYS A 404 -2.50 5.80 -31.73
C LYS A 404 -3.74 6.69 -31.93
N GLU A 405 -4.18 6.88 -33.18
CA GLU A 405 -5.39 7.65 -33.49
C GLU A 405 -6.65 7.00 -32.90
N SER A 406 -6.81 5.70 -33.09
CA SER A 406 -7.96 4.94 -32.59
C SER A 406 -7.94 4.84 -31.06
N GLN A 407 -6.77 4.71 -30.45
CA GLN A 407 -6.63 4.71 -28.99
C GLN A 407 -7.01 6.08 -28.38
N ARG A 408 -6.61 7.19 -29.01
CA ARG A 408 -7.01 8.54 -28.57
C ARG A 408 -8.51 8.77 -28.72
N SER A 409 -9.10 8.28 -29.80
CA SER A 409 -10.54 8.39 -30.04
C SER A 409 -11.38 7.53 -29.09
N LEU A 410 -10.83 6.42 -28.61
CA LEU A 410 -11.49 5.54 -27.62
C LEU A 410 -11.44 6.15 -26.21
N GLY A 411 -10.31 6.75 -25.81
CA GLY A 411 -10.16 7.39 -24.50
C GLY A 411 -10.58 6.48 -23.34
N GLU A 412 -11.47 6.99 -22.49
CA GLU A 412 -12.08 6.28 -21.36
C GLU A 412 -13.53 5.82 -21.65
N ALA A 413 -13.96 5.82 -22.92
CA ALA A 413 -15.32 5.48 -23.30
C ALA A 413 -15.70 4.05 -22.87
N THR A 414 -16.87 3.93 -22.24
CA THR A 414 -17.42 2.65 -21.76
C THR A 414 -18.69 2.23 -22.49
N ALA A 415 -19.42 3.18 -23.06
CA ALA A 415 -20.56 2.99 -23.94
C ALA A 415 -20.36 3.72 -25.28
N ASP A 416 -21.12 3.32 -26.31
CA ASP A 416 -21.06 3.91 -27.65
C ASP A 416 -21.47 5.40 -27.64
N SER A 417 -22.31 5.81 -26.68
CA SER A 417 -22.67 7.21 -26.44
C SER A 417 -21.49 8.10 -26.02
N ASP A 418 -20.45 7.50 -25.43
CA ASP A 418 -19.28 8.23 -24.90
C ASP A 418 -18.23 8.47 -26.00
N LEU A 419 -18.42 7.89 -27.19
CA LEU A 419 -17.46 7.97 -28.28
C LEU A 419 -17.48 9.35 -28.95
N HIS A 420 -16.29 9.83 -29.28
CA HIS A 420 -16.15 11.07 -30.06
C HIS A 420 -16.79 10.93 -31.45
N GLN A 421 -17.35 12.00 -32.00
CA GLN A 421 -18.05 11.99 -33.30
C GLN A 421 -17.17 11.48 -34.47
N THR A 422 -15.85 11.56 -34.35
CA THR A 422 -14.89 11.06 -35.35
C THR A 422 -14.56 9.57 -35.21
N ALA A 423 -15.04 8.89 -34.17
CA ALA A 423 -14.73 7.48 -33.90
C ALA A 423 -15.13 6.53 -35.05
N PRO A 424 -16.31 6.66 -35.70
CA PRO A 424 -16.68 5.79 -36.82
C PRO A 424 -15.72 5.89 -38.02
N GLU A 425 -15.21 7.09 -38.30
CA GLU A 425 -14.22 7.30 -39.34
C GLU A 425 -12.88 6.62 -39.01
N LYS A 426 -12.44 6.71 -37.74
CA LYS A 426 -11.20 6.06 -37.29
C LYS A 426 -11.31 4.53 -37.30
N VAL A 427 -12.47 3.97 -36.93
CA VAL A 427 -12.78 2.53 -37.04
C VAL A 427 -12.66 2.06 -38.49
N LYS A 428 -13.19 2.83 -39.44
CA LYS A 428 -13.11 2.51 -40.87
C LYS A 428 -11.67 2.53 -41.38
N LEU A 429 -10.92 3.57 -41.05
CA LEU A 429 -9.51 3.70 -41.45
C LEU A 429 -8.63 2.61 -40.85
N MET A 430 -8.84 2.26 -39.58
CA MET A 430 -8.16 1.12 -38.94
C MET A 430 -8.52 -0.20 -39.62
N GLY A 431 -9.80 -0.44 -39.90
CA GLY A 431 -10.28 -1.63 -40.59
C GLY A 431 -9.63 -1.85 -41.96
N GLN A 432 -9.43 -0.77 -42.74
CA GLN A 432 -8.75 -0.82 -44.03
C GLN A 432 -7.28 -1.29 -43.89
N VAL A 433 -6.53 -0.72 -42.94
CA VAL A 433 -5.13 -1.09 -42.72
C VAL A 433 -5.02 -2.52 -42.14
N LEU A 434 -5.97 -2.92 -41.27
CA LEU A 434 -6.04 -4.29 -40.76
C LEU A 434 -6.33 -5.32 -41.87
N SER A 435 -7.20 -4.99 -42.83
CA SER A 435 -7.47 -5.86 -43.99
C SER A 435 -6.21 -6.06 -44.83
N LYS A 436 -5.53 -4.96 -45.17
CA LYS A 436 -4.23 -4.96 -45.87
C LYS A 436 -3.18 -5.76 -45.10
N ALA A 437 -3.13 -5.64 -43.77
CA ALA A 437 -2.21 -6.39 -42.93
C ALA A 437 -2.55 -7.89 -42.89
N LYS A 438 -3.83 -8.24 -42.84
CA LYS A 438 -4.29 -9.63 -42.87
C LYS A 438 -3.86 -10.33 -44.16
N GLU A 439 -4.12 -9.73 -45.32
CA GLU A 439 -3.72 -10.30 -46.62
C GLU A 439 -2.22 -10.56 -46.72
N GLN A 440 -1.41 -9.70 -46.10
CA GLN A 440 0.04 -9.69 -46.24
C GLN A 440 0.83 -10.43 -45.16
N LEU A 441 0.22 -10.65 -43.99
CA LEU A 441 0.93 -11.11 -42.78
C LEU A 441 0.25 -12.29 -42.07
N TYR A 442 -1.02 -12.58 -42.37
CA TYR A 442 -1.80 -13.57 -41.64
C TYR A 442 -1.19 -14.97 -41.73
N ASP A 443 -1.01 -15.56 -40.56
CA ASP A 443 -0.60 -16.93 -40.34
C ASP A 443 -1.32 -17.38 -39.08
N CYS A 444 -2.17 -18.41 -39.19
CA CYS A 444 -3.03 -18.86 -38.11
C CYS A 444 -2.21 -19.24 -36.85
N ASN A 445 -1.06 -19.87 -37.01
CA ASN A 445 -0.23 -20.32 -35.89
C ASN A 445 0.46 -19.14 -35.21
N LEU A 446 1.01 -18.21 -35.99
CA LEU A 446 1.68 -17.02 -35.46
C LEU A 446 0.70 -16.05 -34.79
N VAL A 447 -0.49 -15.85 -35.39
CA VAL A 447 -1.56 -15.00 -34.84
C VAL A 447 -2.09 -15.60 -33.55
N THR A 448 -2.43 -16.90 -33.55
CA THR A 448 -2.95 -17.60 -32.36
C THR A 448 -1.92 -17.62 -31.23
N GLY A 449 -0.66 -17.94 -31.54
CA GLY A 449 0.43 -17.91 -30.57
C GLY A 449 0.64 -16.52 -29.96
N LYS A 450 0.53 -15.46 -30.77
CA LYS A 450 0.65 -14.08 -30.29
C LYS A 450 -0.52 -13.65 -29.41
N LEU A 451 -1.76 -13.99 -29.79
CA LEU A 451 -2.95 -13.72 -28.99
C LEU A 451 -2.91 -14.48 -27.66
N ARG A 452 -2.46 -15.74 -27.65
CA ARG A 452 -2.29 -16.54 -26.42
C ARG A 452 -1.26 -15.91 -25.48
N ALA A 453 -0.12 -15.46 -25.99
CA ALA A 453 0.88 -14.75 -25.19
C ALA A 453 0.36 -13.41 -24.64
N MET A 454 -0.45 -12.67 -25.42
CA MET A 454 -1.09 -11.43 -24.95
C MET A 454 -2.12 -11.70 -23.86
N LEU A 455 -2.91 -12.77 -23.97
CA LEU A 455 -3.90 -13.17 -22.97
C LEU A 455 -3.21 -13.56 -21.64
N GLN A 456 -2.17 -14.41 -21.70
CA GLN A 456 -1.41 -14.80 -20.50
C GLN A 456 -0.79 -13.57 -19.81
N SER A 457 -0.18 -12.67 -20.57
CA SER A 457 0.39 -11.43 -20.02
C SER A 457 -0.68 -10.52 -19.39
N ALA A 458 -1.86 -10.41 -20.01
CA ALA A 458 -2.96 -9.63 -19.46
C ALA A 458 -3.52 -10.26 -18.16
N ASP A 459 -3.65 -11.58 -18.11
CA ASP A 459 -4.11 -12.31 -16.93
C ASP A 459 -3.12 -12.16 -15.75
N GLU A 460 -1.82 -12.25 -16.02
CA GLU A 460 -0.76 -11.96 -15.03
C GLU A 460 -0.82 -10.52 -14.50
N GLN A 461 -1.07 -9.54 -15.37
CA GLN A 461 -1.24 -8.14 -14.97
C GLN A 461 -2.47 -7.94 -14.08
N VAL A 462 -3.62 -8.49 -14.47
CA VAL A 462 -4.85 -8.43 -13.68
C VAL A 462 -4.64 -9.08 -12.31
N ARG A 463 -3.95 -10.23 -12.26
CA ARG A 463 -3.63 -10.91 -11.01
C ARG A 463 -2.72 -10.07 -10.12
N SER A 464 -1.71 -9.43 -10.69
CA SER A 464 -0.81 -8.52 -9.96
C SER A 464 -1.58 -7.33 -9.38
N LEU A 465 -2.41 -6.67 -10.20
CA LEU A 465 -3.26 -5.56 -9.76
C LEU A 465 -4.26 -5.98 -8.70
N LYS A 466 -4.88 -7.17 -8.82
CA LYS A 466 -5.80 -7.72 -7.81
C LYS A 466 -5.09 -7.96 -6.48
N LYS A 467 -3.87 -8.48 -6.49
CA LYS A 467 -3.04 -8.65 -5.28
C LYS A 467 -2.72 -7.29 -4.63
N GLN A 468 -2.32 -6.30 -5.44
CA GLN A 468 -2.03 -4.93 -4.95
C GLN A 468 -3.27 -4.26 -4.37
N SER A 469 -4.40 -4.29 -5.09
CA SER A 469 -5.68 -3.76 -4.63
C SER A 469 -6.10 -4.41 -3.32
N THR A 470 -6.05 -5.74 -3.23
CA THR A 470 -6.38 -6.47 -1.98
C THR A 470 -5.46 -6.06 -0.83
N PHE A 471 -4.16 -5.88 -1.09
CA PHE A 471 -3.21 -5.42 -0.09
C PHE A 471 -3.52 -4.00 0.41
N LEU A 472 -3.72 -3.06 -0.51
CA LEU A 472 -4.03 -1.66 -0.17
C LEU A 472 -5.37 -1.55 0.56
N SER A 473 -6.40 -2.29 0.13
CA SER A 473 -7.68 -2.34 0.83
C SER A 473 -7.54 -2.91 2.24
N GLN A 474 -6.69 -3.92 2.44
CA GLN A 474 -6.42 -4.45 3.78
C GLN A 474 -5.63 -3.47 4.65
N LEU A 475 -4.70 -2.71 4.07
CA LEU A 475 -3.94 -1.69 4.79
C LEU A 475 -4.85 -0.56 5.25
N ALA A 476 -5.63 0.02 4.32
CA ALA A 476 -6.57 1.09 4.60
C ALA A 476 -7.67 0.67 5.59
N ALA A 477 -8.09 -0.60 5.60
CA ALA A 477 -9.02 -1.14 6.59
C ALA A 477 -8.43 -1.27 8.01
N LYS A 478 -7.10 -1.26 8.14
CA LYS A 478 -6.37 -1.43 9.41
C LYS A 478 -5.84 -0.11 9.98
N THR A 479 -5.58 0.88 9.14
CA THR A 479 -5.09 2.19 9.56
C THR A 479 -6.18 2.99 10.27
N ILE A 480 -5.81 3.69 11.34
CA ILE A 480 -6.72 4.64 12.01
C ILE A 480 -6.78 5.92 11.15
N PRO A 481 -7.97 6.35 10.69
CA PRO A 481 -8.11 7.62 9.98
C PRO A 481 -7.65 8.81 10.84
N ASN A 482 -6.97 9.77 10.22
CA ASN A 482 -6.46 10.97 10.90
C ASN A 482 -7.54 11.72 11.69
N GLY A 483 -8.77 11.78 11.17
CA GLY A 483 -9.89 12.42 11.86
C GLY A 483 -10.28 11.71 13.16
N LEU A 484 -10.28 10.38 13.19
CA LEU A 484 -10.55 9.60 14.41
C LEU A 484 -9.41 9.73 15.42
N HIS A 485 -8.16 9.73 14.96
CA HIS A 485 -7.01 9.95 15.81
C HIS A 485 -7.03 11.34 16.47
N CYS A 486 -7.30 12.39 15.68
CA CYS A 486 -7.50 13.76 16.18
C CYS A 486 -8.60 13.82 17.24
N LEU A 487 -9.75 13.18 16.98
CA LEU A 487 -10.89 13.15 17.90
C LEU A 487 -10.49 12.55 19.24
N ALA A 488 -9.89 11.36 19.23
CA ALA A 488 -9.44 10.67 20.43
C ALA A 488 -8.42 11.51 21.23
N MET A 489 -7.40 12.06 20.57
CA MET A 489 -6.38 12.87 21.25
C MET A 489 -6.98 14.11 21.94
N ARG A 490 -7.84 14.87 21.25
CA ARG A 490 -8.43 16.10 21.80
C ARG A 490 -9.32 15.80 23.01
N LEU A 491 -10.17 14.78 22.89
CA LEU A 491 -11.04 14.36 23.99
C LEU A 491 -10.24 13.88 25.21
N THR A 492 -9.15 13.13 25.00
CA THR A 492 -8.26 12.68 26.07
C THR A 492 -7.61 13.85 26.80
N ILE A 493 -7.13 14.87 26.07
CA ILE A 493 -6.55 16.07 26.70
C ILE A 493 -7.59 16.76 27.59
N ASP A 494 -8.80 16.97 27.07
CA ASP A 494 -9.85 17.67 27.81
C ASP A 494 -10.33 16.88 29.03
N TYR A 495 -10.38 15.54 28.95
CA TYR A 495 -10.65 14.68 30.09
C TYR A 495 -9.69 14.92 31.26
N TYR A 496 -8.38 14.92 30.97
CA TYR A 496 -7.37 15.10 32.01
C TYR A 496 -7.28 16.55 32.52
N LEU A 497 -7.83 17.51 31.79
CA LEU A 497 -8.00 18.89 32.24
C LEU A 497 -9.25 19.09 33.13
N LEU A 498 -10.27 18.23 33.03
CA LEU A 498 -11.45 18.30 33.89
C LEU A 498 -11.10 17.97 35.36
N PRO A 499 -11.67 18.68 36.35
CA PRO A 499 -11.57 18.30 37.76
C PRO A 499 -12.13 16.88 38.03
N PRO A 500 -11.55 16.09 38.93
CA PRO A 500 -11.99 14.72 39.21
C PRO A 500 -13.46 14.58 39.59
N GLU A 501 -14.05 15.59 40.22
CA GLU A 501 -15.46 15.61 40.62
C GLU A 501 -16.39 15.60 39.40
N LYS A 502 -15.96 16.21 38.29
CA LYS A 502 -16.69 16.28 37.02
C LYS A 502 -16.47 15.08 36.11
N ARG A 503 -15.60 14.14 36.50
CA ARG A 503 -15.32 12.91 35.75
C ARG A 503 -16.22 11.74 36.13
N LYS A 504 -17.13 11.94 37.08
CA LYS A 504 -18.02 10.88 37.58
C LYS A 504 -19.30 10.83 36.76
N PHE A 505 -19.64 9.64 36.27
CA PHE A 505 -20.94 9.38 35.67
C PHE A 505 -22.05 9.31 36.75
N PRO A 506 -23.28 9.73 36.43
CA PRO A 506 -24.43 9.56 37.31
C PRO A 506 -24.88 8.08 37.38
N GLN A 507 -25.76 7.76 38.33
CA GLN A 507 -26.45 6.46 38.44
C GLN A 507 -25.53 5.24 38.61
N SER A 508 -24.43 5.38 39.34
CA SER A 508 -23.50 4.26 39.62
C SER A 508 -24.16 3.09 40.35
N GLU A 509 -25.28 3.31 41.04
CA GLU A 509 -26.09 2.28 41.70
C GLU A 509 -26.72 1.28 40.73
N ASN A 510 -26.86 1.64 39.45
CA ASN A 510 -27.46 0.78 38.42
C ASN A 510 -26.48 -0.27 37.88
N LEU A 511 -25.17 -0.13 38.11
CA LEU A 511 -24.13 -0.91 37.42
C LEU A 511 -24.20 -2.41 37.69
N GLU A 512 -24.72 -2.80 38.84
CA GLU A 512 -24.81 -4.20 39.28
C GLU A 512 -26.26 -4.68 39.48
N ASN A 513 -27.26 -3.87 39.11
CA ASN A 513 -28.66 -4.19 39.36
C ASN A 513 -29.18 -5.19 38.30
N PRO A 514 -29.41 -6.47 38.64
CA PRO A 514 -29.75 -7.51 37.66
C PRO A 514 -31.13 -7.31 36.99
N ASN A 515 -31.95 -6.37 37.50
CA ASN A 515 -33.26 -6.04 36.92
C ASN A 515 -33.18 -5.04 35.75
N LEU A 516 -31.97 -4.55 35.43
CA LEU A 516 -31.74 -3.62 34.32
C LEU A 516 -31.17 -4.33 33.08
N TYR A 517 -31.23 -3.64 31.94
CA TYR A 517 -30.73 -4.16 30.68
C TYR A 517 -29.25 -3.79 30.52
N HIS A 518 -28.37 -4.77 30.79
CA HIS A 518 -26.92 -4.58 30.71
C HIS A 518 -26.35 -4.92 29.34
N TYR A 519 -25.58 -3.99 28.79
CA TYR A 519 -24.89 -4.12 27.52
C TYR A 519 -23.38 -4.11 27.75
N ALA A 520 -22.65 -5.08 27.19
CA ALA A 520 -21.20 -5.06 27.12
C ALA A 520 -20.75 -4.63 25.73
N LEU A 521 -19.93 -3.58 25.66
CA LEU A 521 -19.40 -3.04 24.41
C LEU A 521 -17.91 -2.76 24.58
N PHE A 522 -17.06 -3.47 23.84
CA PHE A 522 -15.61 -3.35 23.95
C PHE A 522 -15.05 -2.71 22.68
N SER A 523 -14.41 -1.54 22.81
CA SER A 523 -13.99 -0.76 21.65
C SER A 523 -12.82 0.17 21.96
N ASP A 524 -11.95 0.36 20.96
CA ASP A 524 -10.91 1.38 20.90
C ASP A 524 -11.35 2.60 20.06
N ASN A 525 -12.60 2.61 19.56
CA ASN A 525 -13.11 3.63 18.65
C ASN A 525 -14.30 4.37 19.28
N VAL A 526 -14.02 5.57 19.79
CA VAL A 526 -15.01 6.44 20.44
C VAL A 526 -16.22 6.71 19.56
N LEU A 527 -16.01 6.99 18.27
CA LEU A 527 -17.10 7.32 17.36
C LEU A 527 -17.98 6.09 17.08
N ALA A 528 -17.36 4.94 16.86
CA ALA A 528 -18.08 3.68 16.65
C ALA A 528 -18.92 3.30 17.89
N ALA A 529 -18.30 3.32 19.07
CA ALA A 529 -19.01 3.07 20.33
C ALA A 529 -20.17 4.06 20.56
N SER A 530 -19.97 5.34 20.23
CA SER A 530 -21.04 6.34 20.34
C SER A 530 -22.24 6.04 19.45
N VAL A 531 -22.02 5.52 18.24
CA VAL A 531 -23.11 5.16 17.32
C VAL A 531 -23.88 3.96 17.85
N VAL A 532 -23.20 2.95 18.41
CA VAL A 532 -23.88 1.80 19.02
C VAL A 532 -24.77 2.25 20.18
N VAL A 533 -24.23 3.04 21.11
CA VAL A 533 -24.99 3.53 22.28
C VAL A 533 -26.15 4.43 21.84
N ASN A 534 -25.90 5.42 20.98
CA ASN A 534 -26.92 6.34 20.51
C ASN A 534 -28.03 5.62 19.72
N SER A 535 -27.65 4.72 18.81
CA SER A 535 -28.63 3.95 18.03
C SER A 535 -29.46 3.02 18.91
N THR A 536 -28.87 2.44 19.95
CA THR A 536 -29.62 1.63 20.92
C THR A 536 -30.61 2.48 21.70
N ILE A 537 -30.18 3.63 22.25
CA ILE A 537 -31.02 4.48 23.07
C ILE A 537 -32.11 5.21 22.29
N MET A 538 -31.82 5.66 21.07
CA MET A 538 -32.82 6.31 20.22
C MET A 538 -33.98 5.38 19.84
N ASN A 539 -33.76 4.07 19.86
CA ASN A 539 -34.78 3.06 19.57
C ASN A 539 -35.32 2.36 20.83
N ALA A 540 -34.82 2.70 22.01
CA ALA A 540 -35.23 2.09 23.28
C ALA A 540 -36.57 2.65 23.76
N LYS A 541 -37.44 1.77 24.27
CA LYS A 541 -38.73 2.18 24.87
C LYS A 541 -38.57 2.85 26.24
N GLU A 542 -37.65 2.34 27.06
CA GLU A 542 -37.41 2.80 28.44
C GLU A 542 -35.93 3.12 28.66
N PRO A 543 -35.38 4.22 28.09
CA PRO A 543 -33.94 4.51 28.09
C PRO A 543 -33.25 4.47 29.46
N GLU A 544 -33.96 4.82 30.53
CA GLU A 544 -33.45 4.82 31.91
C GLU A 544 -33.14 3.42 32.46
N LYS A 545 -33.65 2.35 31.84
CA LYS A 545 -33.38 0.96 32.24
C LYS A 545 -32.13 0.37 31.58
N HIS A 546 -31.48 1.10 30.69
CA HIS A 546 -30.34 0.62 29.92
C HIS A 546 -29.02 1.02 30.58
N VAL A 547 -28.13 0.04 30.74
CA VAL A 547 -26.80 0.21 31.35
C VAL A 547 -25.75 -0.27 30.37
N PHE A 548 -24.89 0.62 29.89
CA PHE A 548 -23.79 0.26 29.01
C PHE A 548 -22.48 0.22 29.77
N HIS A 549 -21.82 -0.93 29.70
CA HIS A 549 -20.47 -1.14 30.17
C HIS A 549 -19.51 -1.11 28.98
N LEU A 550 -18.77 -0.02 28.87
CA LEU A 550 -17.82 0.28 27.81
C LEU A 550 -16.42 -0.08 28.28
N VAL A 551 -15.79 -1.11 27.71
CA VAL A 551 -14.40 -1.43 28.03
C VAL A 551 -13.50 -0.97 26.89
N THR A 552 -12.47 -0.20 27.24
CA THR A 552 -11.51 0.36 26.30
C THR A 552 -10.08 0.18 26.80
N ASP A 553 -9.10 0.38 25.93
CA ASP A 553 -7.69 0.46 26.33
C ASP A 553 -7.35 1.76 27.08
N LYS A 554 -6.20 1.77 27.74
CA LYS A 554 -5.67 2.96 28.44
C LYS A 554 -5.51 4.20 27.55
N LEU A 555 -5.30 4.02 26.25
CA LEU A 555 -5.06 5.13 25.32
C LEU A 555 -6.35 5.89 25.01
N ASN A 556 -7.45 5.16 24.87
CA ASN A 556 -8.76 5.68 24.52
C ASN A 556 -9.66 5.90 25.76
N PHE A 557 -9.24 5.46 26.94
CA PHE A 557 -9.99 5.64 28.19
C PHE A 557 -10.41 7.08 28.46
N GLY A 558 -9.48 8.04 28.35
CA GLY A 558 -9.79 9.46 28.55
C GLY A 558 -10.78 9.97 27.50
N ALA A 559 -10.57 9.62 26.23
CA ALA A 559 -11.44 10.04 25.14
C ALA A 559 -12.86 9.49 25.26
N MET A 560 -13.00 8.21 25.60
CA MET A 560 -14.28 7.53 25.78
C MET A 560 -15.07 8.15 26.92
N ASN A 561 -14.43 8.37 28.09
CA ASN A 561 -15.06 9.06 29.21
C ASN A 561 -15.52 10.46 28.81
N MET A 562 -14.62 11.27 28.23
CA MET A 562 -14.94 12.65 27.86
C MET A 562 -16.10 12.74 26.87
N TRP A 563 -16.14 11.85 25.88
CA TRP A 563 -17.20 11.84 24.89
C TRP A 563 -18.58 11.66 25.52
N PHE A 564 -18.74 10.65 26.38
CA PHE A 564 -20.02 10.35 27.03
C PHE A 564 -20.36 11.33 28.17
N LEU A 565 -19.38 11.98 28.78
CA LEU A 565 -19.62 13.09 29.72
C LEU A 565 -20.16 14.33 28.99
N LEU A 566 -19.63 14.64 27.81
CA LEU A 566 -20.11 15.75 26.97
C LEU A 566 -21.44 15.43 26.26
N ASN A 567 -21.66 14.16 25.93
CA ASN A 567 -22.78 13.69 25.14
C ASN A 567 -23.52 12.56 25.87
N PRO A 568 -24.20 12.86 27.00
CA PRO A 568 -24.95 11.86 27.75
C PRO A 568 -26.07 11.26 26.88
N PRO A 569 -26.17 9.92 26.73
CA PRO A 569 -27.15 9.27 25.87
C PRO A 569 -28.50 9.16 26.58
N GLY A 570 -29.24 10.26 26.62
CA GLY A 570 -30.56 10.30 27.27
C GLY A 570 -30.46 10.07 28.78
N LYS A 571 -31.25 9.12 29.30
CA LYS A 571 -31.27 8.73 30.73
C LYS A 571 -30.55 7.41 31.02
N ALA A 572 -29.84 6.86 30.03
CA ALA A 572 -29.15 5.59 30.18
C ALA A 572 -27.91 5.73 31.09
N THR A 573 -27.59 4.67 31.82
CA THR A 573 -26.39 4.62 32.65
C THR A 573 -25.19 4.23 31.79
N ILE A 574 -24.09 4.99 31.92
CA ILE A 574 -22.83 4.75 31.21
C ILE A 574 -21.74 4.44 32.21
N HIS A 575 -20.98 3.39 31.93
CA HIS A 575 -19.80 3.01 32.67
C HIS A 575 -18.65 2.78 31.69
N VAL A 576 -17.51 3.42 31.92
CA VAL A 576 -16.31 3.26 31.10
C VAL A 576 -15.21 2.65 31.96
N GLU A 577 -14.68 1.52 31.51
CA GLU A 577 -13.65 0.74 32.19
C GLU A 577 -12.38 0.67 31.34
N ASN A 578 -11.24 0.70 32.01
CA ASN A 578 -9.95 0.49 31.38
C ASN A 578 -9.54 -0.99 31.53
N VAL A 579 -9.31 -1.68 30.41
CA VAL A 579 -8.88 -3.08 30.41
C VAL A 579 -7.58 -3.30 31.19
N ASP A 580 -6.68 -2.31 31.18
CA ASP A 580 -5.38 -2.39 31.86
C ASP A 580 -5.51 -2.37 33.41
N GLU A 581 -6.70 -2.03 33.95
CA GLU A 581 -6.98 -2.03 35.39
C GLU A 581 -7.51 -3.40 35.88
N PHE A 582 -7.81 -4.33 34.97
CA PHE A 582 -8.28 -5.67 35.32
C PHE A 582 -7.14 -6.52 35.90
N LYS A 583 -7.01 -6.52 37.23
CA LYS A 583 -5.94 -7.26 37.96
C LYS A 583 -5.91 -8.77 37.66
N TRP A 584 -7.06 -9.36 37.36
CA TRP A 584 -7.18 -10.78 37.02
C TRP A 584 -6.72 -11.08 35.59
N LEU A 585 -6.67 -10.06 34.71
CA LEU A 585 -6.29 -10.21 33.30
C LEU A 585 -4.77 -10.10 33.18
N ASN A 586 -4.10 -11.23 33.33
CA ASN A 586 -2.65 -11.34 33.22
C ASN A 586 -2.26 -12.65 32.53
N SER A 587 -0.99 -12.83 32.21
CA SER A 587 -0.49 -14.01 31.47
C SER A 587 -0.54 -15.32 32.24
N SER A 588 -0.68 -15.30 33.57
CA SER A 588 -0.86 -16.55 34.33
C SER A 588 -2.28 -17.08 34.15
N TYR A 589 -3.27 -16.20 34.02
CA TYR A 589 -4.67 -16.58 33.85
C TYR A 589 -5.14 -16.63 32.38
N CYS A 590 -4.68 -15.72 31.52
CA CYS A 590 -5.15 -15.61 30.14
C CYS A 590 -4.16 -16.26 29.14
N PRO A 591 -4.54 -17.37 28.48
CA PRO A 591 -3.68 -18.02 27.49
C PRO A 591 -3.25 -17.12 26.34
N VAL A 592 -4.13 -16.23 25.90
CA VAL A 592 -3.85 -15.31 24.79
C VAL A 592 -2.77 -14.30 25.17
N LEU A 593 -2.82 -13.75 26.39
CA LEU A 593 -1.76 -12.85 26.88
C LEU A 593 -0.43 -13.59 27.00
N ARG A 594 -0.44 -14.80 27.56
CA ARG A 594 0.76 -15.64 27.65
C ARG A 594 1.38 -15.90 26.28
N GLN A 595 0.53 -16.20 25.31
CA GLN A 595 0.91 -16.41 23.92
C GLN A 595 1.47 -15.13 23.29
N LEU A 596 0.83 -13.98 23.49
CA LEU A 596 1.28 -12.67 23.01
C LEU A 596 2.63 -12.24 23.58
N GLU A 597 2.89 -12.57 24.83
CA GLU A 597 4.16 -12.26 25.50
C GLU A 597 5.31 -13.17 25.05
N SER A 598 5.01 -14.33 24.46
CA SER A 598 6.01 -15.31 24.01
C SER A 598 6.92 -14.75 22.91
N ALA A 599 8.20 -15.14 22.96
CA ALA A 599 9.19 -14.72 21.97
C ALA A 599 8.81 -15.15 20.54
N ALA A 600 8.22 -16.34 20.38
CA ALA A 600 7.77 -16.87 19.10
C ALA A 600 6.64 -16.03 18.49
N MET A 601 5.70 -15.55 19.30
CA MET A 601 4.62 -14.69 18.82
C MET A 601 5.10 -13.28 18.52
N LYS A 602 6.02 -12.76 19.35
CA LYS A 602 6.68 -11.49 19.07
C LYS A 602 7.47 -11.54 17.76
N GLU A 603 8.13 -12.66 17.46
CA GLU A 603 8.83 -12.88 16.19
C GLU A 603 7.86 -13.03 15.01
N TYR A 604 6.77 -13.79 15.16
CA TYR A 604 5.76 -13.99 14.11
C TYR A 604 5.05 -12.69 13.69
N TYR A 605 4.74 -11.82 14.64
CA TYR A 605 4.02 -10.56 14.38
C TYR A 605 4.92 -9.33 14.19
N PHE A 606 6.04 -9.21 14.93
CA PHE A 606 6.87 -8.00 14.94
C PHE A 606 8.22 -8.13 14.19
N LYS A 607 8.72 -9.33 13.82
CA LYS A 607 9.88 -9.42 12.91
C LYS A 607 9.45 -9.39 11.45
N ALA A 608 9.42 -8.19 10.88
CA ALA A 608 9.35 -7.97 9.44
C ALA A 608 10.76 -7.70 8.87
N ALA A 609 11.66 -8.70 8.71
CA ALA A 609 12.92 -8.48 7.97
C ALA A 609 13.77 -9.74 7.63
N HIS A 610 13.21 -10.91 7.30
CA HIS A 610 14.00 -11.99 6.69
C HIS A 610 13.49 -12.34 5.28
N PRO A 611 14.21 -11.96 4.20
CA PRO A 611 13.85 -12.23 2.80
C PRO A 611 13.97 -13.71 2.39
N THR A 612 14.42 -14.61 3.28
CA THR A 612 14.79 -15.98 2.91
C THR A 612 13.62 -16.95 2.79
N THR A 613 12.37 -16.53 3.05
CA THR A 613 11.17 -17.38 2.87
C THR A 613 10.22 -16.80 1.82
N LEU A 614 10.75 -16.45 0.65
CA LEU A 614 9.98 -16.12 -0.55
C LEU A 614 9.10 -17.29 -1.08
N SER A 615 9.19 -18.49 -0.49
CA SER A 615 8.32 -19.63 -0.80
C SER A 615 7.01 -19.66 0.00
N ALA A 616 6.90 -18.92 1.12
CA ALA A 616 5.66 -18.78 1.87
C ALA A 616 4.93 -17.52 1.37
N GLY A 617 4.13 -17.70 0.33
CA GLY A 617 3.53 -16.63 -0.46
C GLY A 617 2.70 -15.59 0.30
N SER A 618 2.21 -14.62 -0.47
CA SER A 618 1.29 -13.53 -0.10
C SER A 618 0.03 -13.92 0.70
N SER A 619 -0.16 -15.19 1.05
CA SER A 619 -1.18 -15.63 1.98
C SER A 619 -1.02 -14.92 3.33
N ASN A 620 0.18 -14.78 3.89
CA ASN A 620 0.36 -14.40 5.31
C ASN A 620 0.09 -12.91 5.68
N LEU A 621 -0.19 -12.02 4.71
CA LEU A 621 -0.44 -10.61 5.02
C LEU A 621 -1.86 -10.33 5.57
N LYS A 622 -2.83 -11.16 5.18
CA LYS A 622 -4.16 -11.20 5.82
C LYS A 622 -4.03 -11.52 7.32
N TYR A 623 -2.93 -12.16 7.71
CA TYR A 623 -2.72 -12.81 9.00
C TYR A 623 -1.89 -11.96 10.00
N ARG A 624 -1.53 -10.72 9.64
CA ARG A 624 -0.92 -9.71 10.52
C ARG A 624 -1.91 -8.58 10.78
N ASN A 625 -2.96 -8.80 11.56
CA ASN A 625 -3.86 -7.74 12.00
C ASN A 625 -3.75 -7.56 13.52
N PRO A 626 -3.28 -6.40 14.01
CA PRO A 626 -3.24 -6.09 15.44
C PRO A 626 -4.61 -6.21 16.12
N LYS A 627 -5.73 -6.01 15.41
CA LYS A 627 -7.08 -6.21 15.98
C LYS A 627 -7.34 -7.66 16.40
N TYR A 628 -6.76 -8.67 15.74
CA TYR A 628 -6.89 -10.07 16.19
C TYR A 628 -6.05 -10.40 17.43
N LEU A 629 -5.15 -9.49 17.80
CA LEU A 629 -4.36 -9.52 19.02
C LEU A 629 -4.89 -8.57 20.09
N SER A 630 -5.86 -7.71 19.73
CA SER A 630 -6.46 -6.79 20.68
C SER A 630 -7.15 -7.59 21.78
N MET A 631 -6.69 -7.38 23.00
CA MET A 631 -7.27 -8.00 24.17
C MET A 631 -8.75 -7.65 24.35
N LEU A 632 -9.18 -6.48 23.86
CA LEU A 632 -10.59 -6.08 23.85
C LEU A 632 -11.47 -7.10 23.12
N ASN A 633 -10.98 -7.70 22.03
CA ASN A 633 -11.73 -8.74 21.33
C ASN A 633 -11.81 -10.05 22.10
N HIS A 634 -10.82 -10.35 22.93
CA HIS A 634 -10.79 -11.57 23.74
C HIS A 634 -11.55 -11.43 25.06
N LEU A 635 -11.81 -10.21 25.54
CA LEU A 635 -12.61 -9.96 26.74
C LEU A 635 -14.02 -10.55 26.68
N ARG A 636 -14.57 -10.76 25.47
CA ARG A 636 -15.88 -11.41 25.29
C ARG A 636 -15.96 -12.81 25.91
N PHE A 637 -14.83 -13.48 26.10
CA PHE A 637 -14.74 -14.79 26.77
C PHE A 637 -14.60 -14.72 28.30
N TYR A 638 -14.58 -13.50 28.83
CA TYR A 638 -14.39 -13.22 30.25
C TYR A 638 -15.53 -12.39 30.84
N LEU A 639 -16.69 -12.34 30.18
CA LEU A 639 -17.86 -11.58 30.66
C LEU A 639 -18.23 -11.88 32.13
N PRO A 640 -18.17 -13.14 32.63
CA PRO A 640 -18.42 -13.39 34.06
C PRO A 640 -17.32 -12.88 35.00
N GLN A 641 -16.07 -12.74 34.54
CA GLN A 641 -14.98 -12.16 35.32
C GLN A 641 -15.07 -10.63 35.35
N VAL A 642 -15.52 -10.02 34.26
CA VAL A 642 -15.77 -8.57 34.18
C VAL A 642 -17.02 -8.22 35.01
N TYR A 643 -18.11 -8.97 34.85
CA TYR A 643 -19.41 -8.69 35.48
C TYR A 643 -19.94 -9.87 36.34
N PRO A 644 -19.30 -10.19 37.47
CA PRO A 644 -19.59 -11.40 38.24
C PRO A 644 -20.99 -11.44 38.87
N LYS A 645 -21.58 -10.27 39.15
CA LYS A 645 -22.89 -10.11 39.81
C LYS A 645 -24.08 -10.14 38.86
N LEU A 646 -23.84 -10.09 37.55
CA LEU A 646 -24.90 -10.10 36.56
C LEU A 646 -25.27 -11.54 36.16
N ASP A 647 -26.54 -11.70 35.76
CA ASP A 647 -27.12 -12.99 35.38
C ASP A 647 -27.20 -13.17 33.86
N LYS A 648 -27.56 -12.10 33.15
CA LYS A 648 -27.58 -12.04 31.68
C LYS A 648 -26.96 -10.73 31.22
N ILE A 649 -26.35 -10.75 30.05
CA ILE A 649 -25.78 -9.56 29.43
C ILE A 649 -25.89 -9.65 27.90
N LEU A 650 -26.17 -8.53 27.25
CA LEU A 650 -26.14 -8.45 25.80
C LEU A 650 -24.78 -7.89 25.35
N PHE A 651 -24.03 -8.67 24.59
CA PHE A 651 -22.78 -8.23 23.99
C PHE A 651 -23.04 -7.58 22.64
N LEU A 652 -22.48 -6.39 22.41
CA LEU A 652 -22.53 -5.64 21.16
C LEU A 652 -21.12 -5.35 20.66
N ASP A 653 -20.82 -5.61 19.38
CA ASP A 653 -19.59 -5.12 18.75
C ASP A 653 -19.72 -3.62 18.41
N ASP A 654 -18.61 -2.93 18.15
CA ASP A 654 -18.60 -1.48 17.85
C ASP A 654 -18.99 -1.13 16.42
N ASP A 655 -19.09 -2.12 15.54
CA ASP A 655 -19.38 -2.01 14.12
C ASP A 655 -20.83 -2.36 13.78
N ILE A 656 -21.76 -2.16 14.72
CA ILE A 656 -23.19 -2.36 14.52
C ILE A 656 -24.00 -1.06 14.58
N VAL A 657 -25.23 -1.14 14.10
CA VAL A 657 -26.27 -0.12 14.30
C VAL A 657 -27.53 -0.82 14.78
N VAL A 658 -28.10 -0.32 15.87
CA VAL A 658 -29.39 -0.79 16.39
C VAL A 658 -30.52 0.03 15.76
N GLN A 659 -31.53 -0.64 15.24
CA GLN A 659 -32.68 -0.04 14.55
C GLN A 659 -34.01 -0.28 15.28
N LYS A 660 -34.05 -1.21 16.25
CA LYS A 660 -35.25 -1.55 17.02
C LYS A 660 -34.90 -1.78 18.48
N ASP A 661 -35.90 -1.69 19.34
CA ASP A 661 -35.78 -1.97 20.77
C ASP A 661 -35.29 -3.41 21.02
N LEU A 662 -34.21 -3.56 21.80
CA LEU A 662 -33.55 -4.85 22.05
C LEU A 662 -34.04 -5.57 23.32
N THR A 663 -34.92 -4.95 24.10
CA THR A 663 -35.32 -5.48 25.43
C THR A 663 -35.97 -6.86 25.35
N GLY A 664 -36.64 -7.16 24.23
CA GLY A 664 -37.24 -8.47 23.96
C GLY A 664 -36.24 -9.64 24.03
N LEU A 665 -34.94 -9.41 23.83
CA LEU A 665 -33.91 -10.45 23.94
C LEU A 665 -33.76 -11.02 25.35
N TRP A 666 -34.02 -10.23 26.40
CA TRP A 666 -33.94 -10.71 27.78
C TRP A 666 -35.03 -11.74 28.12
N SER A 667 -36.18 -11.63 27.44
CA SER A 667 -37.32 -12.52 27.57
C SER A 667 -37.18 -13.81 26.77
N VAL A 668 -36.18 -13.93 25.90
CA VAL A 668 -35.92 -15.17 25.14
C VAL A 668 -35.43 -16.26 26.10
N ASP A 669 -36.08 -17.42 26.05
CA ASP A 669 -35.61 -18.62 26.73
C ASP A 669 -34.51 -19.28 25.90
N LEU A 670 -33.29 -19.32 26.43
CA LEU A 670 -32.15 -19.98 25.79
C LEU A 670 -32.17 -21.50 25.97
N HIS A 671 -33.19 -22.06 26.65
CA HIS A 671 -33.34 -23.49 26.92
C HIS A 671 -32.12 -24.11 27.62
N GLY A 672 -31.62 -23.41 28.64
CA GLY A 672 -30.43 -23.81 29.40
C GLY A 672 -29.11 -23.73 28.63
N LYS A 673 -29.10 -23.09 27.45
CA LYS A 673 -27.89 -22.79 26.69
C LYS A 673 -27.29 -21.45 27.13
N VAL A 674 -26.00 -21.25 26.84
CA VAL A 674 -25.24 -20.09 27.34
C VAL A 674 -25.33 -18.89 26.41
N ASN A 675 -25.35 -19.12 25.10
CA ASN A 675 -25.29 -18.08 24.07
C ASN A 675 -26.59 -18.07 23.25
N GLY A 676 -27.20 -16.90 23.06
CA GLY A 676 -28.22 -16.65 22.04
C GLY A 676 -27.60 -15.87 20.89
N ALA A 677 -27.57 -16.44 19.69
CA ALA A 677 -26.97 -15.82 18.51
C ALA A 677 -27.74 -16.16 17.24
N VAL A 678 -27.69 -15.26 16.24
CA VAL A 678 -28.23 -15.56 14.90
C VAL A 678 -27.25 -16.46 14.15
N GLU A 679 -27.78 -17.56 13.61
CA GLU A 679 -27.04 -18.48 12.75
C GLU A 679 -26.82 -17.88 11.36
N THR A 680 -25.63 -18.10 10.80
CA THR A 680 -25.19 -17.48 9.54
C THR A 680 -25.18 -18.44 8.35
N CYS A 681 -25.71 -19.65 8.51
CA CYS A 681 -25.76 -20.63 7.42
C CYS A 681 -26.78 -20.22 6.35
N GLY A 682 -26.28 -20.02 5.14
CA GLY A 682 -27.05 -19.74 3.92
C GLY A 682 -26.32 -20.27 2.67
N GLU A 683 -26.70 -19.80 1.48
CA GLU A 683 -26.21 -20.29 0.17
C GLU A 683 -24.68 -20.19 0.01
N SER A 684 -24.01 -19.29 0.73
CA SER A 684 -22.54 -19.13 0.75
C SER A 684 -21.88 -19.66 2.04
N PHE A 685 -22.33 -20.82 2.52
CA PHE A 685 -21.68 -21.75 3.48
C PHE A 685 -20.74 -21.16 4.56
N HIS A 686 -21.31 -20.69 5.67
CA HIS A 686 -20.61 -20.37 6.93
C HIS A 686 -20.65 -21.54 7.94
N ARG A 687 -20.22 -22.73 7.51
CA ARG A 687 -20.15 -23.93 8.37
C ARG A 687 -18.78 -24.08 9.05
N PHE A 688 -18.70 -24.97 10.02
CA PHE A 688 -17.49 -25.16 10.83
C PHE A 688 -16.27 -25.54 9.98
N ASP A 689 -16.45 -26.28 8.88
CA ASP A 689 -15.39 -26.67 7.94
C ASP A 689 -14.59 -25.49 7.35
N LYS A 690 -15.19 -24.29 7.28
CA LYS A 690 -14.52 -23.08 6.81
C LYS A 690 -13.62 -22.43 7.86
N TYR A 691 -13.86 -22.71 9.13
CA TYR A 691 -13.20 -22.05 10.25
C TYR A 691 -12.15 -22.94 10.93
N LEU A 692 -12.40 -24.25 10.96
CA LEU A 692 -11.61 -25.21 11.70
C LEU A 692 -10.88 -26.18 10.77
N ASN A 693 -9.71 -26.65 11.20
CA ASN A 693 -8.93 -27.62 10.46
C ASN A 693 -9.41 -29.05 10.74
N PHE A 694 -10.38 -29.55 9.98
CA PHE A 694 -10.91 -30.92 10.12
C PHE A 694 -9.94 -32.03 9.72
N SER A 695 -8.81 -31.71 9.09
CA SER A 695 -7.72 -32.68 8.92
C SER A 695 -7.02 -33.00 10.25
N ASN A 696 -7.19 -32.17 11.28
CA ASN A 696 -6.67 -32.43 12.62
C ASN A 696 -7.61 -33.37 13.41
N PRO A 697 -7.13 -34.50 13.94
CA PRO A 697 -7.95 -35.45 14.69
C PRO A 697 -8.66 -34.85 15.91
N HIS A 698 -8.07 -33.86 16.59
CA HIS A 698 -8.70 -33.20 17.73
C HIS A 698 -9.94 -32.40 17.31
N ILE A 699 -9.96 -31.82 16.12
CA ILE A 699 -11.15 -31.12 15.60
C ILE A 699 -12.19 -32.15 15.14
N ALA A 700 -11.79 -33.08 14.28
CA ALA A 700 -12.71 -34.06 13.69
C ALA A 700 -13.43 -34.94 14.73
N LYS A 701 -12.80 -35.19 15.88
CA LYS A 701 -13.41 -35.97 16.97
C LYS A 701 -14.43 -35.18 17.80
N ASN A 702 -14.29 -33.86 17.91
CA ASN A 702 -15.08 -33.04 18.84
C ASN A 702 -16.17 -32.19 18.16
N PHE A 703 -16.07 -31.97 16.85
CA PHE A 703 -16.97 -31.07 16.11
C PHE A 703 -17.50 -31.74 14.85
N ASP A 704 -18.70 -31.34 14.41
CA ASP A 704 -19.25 -31.71 13.12
C ASP A 704 -18.85 -30.65 12.06
N PRO A 705 -18.22 -31.03 10.93
CA PRO A 705 -17.91 -30.09 9.85
C PRO A 705 -19.15 -29.38 9.29
N ASN A 706 -20.32 -30.02 9.37
CA ASN A 706 -21.58 -29.47 8.90
C ASN A 706 -22.30 -28.63 9.94
N ALA A 707 -21.79 -28.51 11.17
CA ALA A 707 -22.42 -27.67 12.18
C ALA A 707 -22.55 -26.23 11.69
N CYS A 708 -23.67 -25.59 12.06
CA CYS A 708 -23.94 -24.24 11.62
C CYS A 708 -23.13 -23.21 12.43
N GLY A 709 -22.46 -22.30 11.72
CA GLY A 709 -21.82 -21.15 12.34
C GLY A 709 -22.83 -20.08 12.74
N TRP A 710 -22.46 -19.30 13.74
CA TRP A 710 -23.12 -18.06 14.13
C TRP A 710 -22.09 -16.93 14.10
N ALA A 711 -22.50 -15.69 14.34
CA ALA A 711 -21.58 -14.56 14.37
C ALA A 711 -21.62 -13.83 15.71
N TYR A 712 -20.47 -13.25 16.06
CA TYR A 712 -20.45 -12.19 17.06
C TYR A 712 -21.01 -10.90 16.48
N GLY A 713 -21.47 -10.00 17.34
CA GLY A 713 -21.92 -8.64 16.99
C GLY A 713 -23.14 -8.22 17.77
N MET A 714 -24.02 -9.18 18.03
CA MET A 714 -25.15 -9.08 18.93
C MET A 714 -25.39 -10.48 19.49
N ASN A 715 -25.04 -10.69 20.77
CA ASN A 715 -25.14 -12.00 21.40
C ASN A 715 -25.70 -11.84 22.81
N MET A 716 -26.73 -12.62 23.14
CA MET A 716 -27.26 -12.72 24.49
C MET A 716 -26.50 -13.79 25.25
N PHE A 717 -25.89 -13.45 26.38
CA PHE A 717 -25.17 -14.42 27.21
C PHE A 717 -25.85 -14.61 28.56
N ASP A 718 -26.14 -15.87 28.90
CA ASP A 718 -26.53 -16.28 30.24
C ASP A 718 -25.27 -16.54 31.08
N LEU A 719 -24.94 -15.59 31.94
CA LEU A 719 -23.74 -15.61 32.78
C LEU A 719 -23.87 -16.62 33.94
N LYS A 720 -25.10 -16.98 34.35
CA LYS A 720 -25.32 -18.03 35.35
C LYS A 720 -24.94 -19.40 34.79
N GLU A 721 -25.48 -19.77 33.63
CA GLU A 721 -25.12 -21.02 32.95
C GLU A 721 -23.66 -21.00 32.46
N TRP A 722 -23.13 -19.84 32.06
CA TRP A 722 -21.71 -19.68 31.75
C TRP A 722 -20.81 -20.09 32.91
N LYS A 723 -21.06 -19.55 34.11
CA LYS A 723 -20.28 -19.85 35.32
C LYS A 723 -20.41 -21.32 35.71
N LYS A 724 -21.62 -21.88 35.65
CA LYS A 724 -21.90 -23.28 35.99
C LYS A 724 -21.17 -24.28 35.10
N ARG A 725 -21.01 -23.97 33.81
CA ARG A 725 -20.37 -24.84 32.82
C ARG A 725 -18.89 -24.53 32.56
N ASP A 726 -18.34 -23.56 33.28
CA ASP A 726 -16.96 -23.06 33.13
C ASP A 726 -16.57 -22.80 31.66
N ILE A 727 -17.39 -22.00 30.96
CA ILE A 727 -17.16 -21.74 29.54
C ILE A 727 -15.83 -20.99 29.30
N THR A 728 -15.40 -20.17 30.25
CA THR A 728 -14.07 -19.52 30.20
C THR A 728 -12.94 -20.56 30.27
N GLY A 729 -13.07 -21.60 31.11
CA GLY A 729 -12.11 -22.71 31.14
C GLY A 729 -12.10 -23.54 29.84
N ILE A 730 -13.25 -23.76 29.20
CA ILE A 730 -13.33 -24.41 27.88
C ILE A 730 -12.58 -23.57 26.83
N TYR A 731 -12.80 -22.26 26.83
CA TYR A 731 -12.06 -21.33 25.97
C TYR A 731 -10.55 -21.41 26.21
N HIS A 732 -10.11 -21.43 27.47
CA HIS A 732 -8.70 -21.58 27.81
C HIS A 732 -8.10 -22.87 27.28
N LYS A 733 -8.79 -24.00 27.45
CA LYS A 733 -8.38 -25.31 26.93
C LYS A 733 -8.11 -25.22 25.43
N TRP A 734 -9.04 -24.71 24.65
CA TRP A 734 -8.88 -24.63 23.19
C TRP A 734 -7.78 -23.67 22.78
N GLN A 735 -7.64 -22.52 23.45
CA GLN A 735 -6.54 -21.60 23.17
C GLN A 735 -5.17 -22.22 23.43
N ASN A 736 -5.02 -22.95 24.54
CA ASN A 736 -3.79 -23.68 24.85
C ASN A 736 -3.48 -24.76 23.79
N MET A 737 -4.50 -25.48 23.32
CA MET A 737 -4.33 -26.52 22.30
C MET A 737 -4.00 -25.96 20.90
N ASN A 738 -4.22 -24.66 20.65
CA ASN A 738 -3.94 -24.01 19.37
C ASN A 738 -2.76 -23.04 19.44
N GLU A 739 -1.81 -23.26 20.34
CA GLU A 739 -0.60 -22.43 20.47
C GLU A 739 0.22 -22.41 19.16
N ASP A 740 0.23 -23.52 18.42
CA ASP A 740 0.89 -23.70 17.12
C ASP A 740 0.05 -23.23 15.92
N ARG A 741 -1.20 -22.77 16.16
CA ARG A 741 -2.18 -22.33 15.15
C ARG A 741 -2.59 -23.40 14.13
N VAL A 742 -2.51 -24.67 14.51
CA VAL A 742 -2.87 -25.80 13.62
C VAL A 742 -4.37 -26.11 13.64
N LEU A 743 -5.08 -25.87 14.75
CA LEU A 743 -6.52 -26.14 14.89
C LEU A 743 -7.36 -25.10 14.14
N TRP A 744 -6.98 -23.82 14.25
CA TRP A 744 -7.49 -22.73 13.42
C TRP A 744 -6.43 -21.65 13.28
N LYS A 745 -6.55 -20.82 12.24
CA LYS A 745 -5.51 -19.84 11.90
C LYS A 745 -5.54 -18.62 12.82
N LEU A 746 -6.63 -17.84 12.79
CA LEU A 746 -6.75 -16.54 13.47
C LEU A 746 -8.20 -16.14 13.78
N GLY A 747 -8.34 -15.11 14.62
CA GLY A 747 -9.61 -14.48 14.96
C GLY A 747 -10.27 -15.10 16.20
N THR A 748 -11.31 -14.42 16.69
CA THR A 748 -12.08 -14.83 17.86
C THR A 748 -13.31 -15.66 17.51
N LEU A 749 -13.77 -15.61 16.26
CA LEU A 749 -14.93 -16.41 15.85
C LEU A 749 -14.67 -17.92 15.90
N PRO A 750 -13.59 -18.48 15.32
CA PRO A 750 -13.32 -19.92 15.41
C PRO A 750 -13.27 -20.47 16.85
N PRO A 751 -12.50 -19.87 17.81
CA PRO A 751 -12.55 -20.33 19.18
C PRO A 751 -13.91 -20.08 19.85
N GLY A 752 -14.68 -19.06 19.42
CA GLY A 752 -16.07 -18.87 19.82
C GLY A 752 -16.96 -20.05 19.44
N LEU A 753 -16.97 -20.41 18.16
CA LEU A 753 -17.73 -21.55 17.64
C LEU A 753 -17.40 -22.86 18.40
N MET A 754 -16.12 -23.08 18.71
CA MET A 754 -15.67 -24.24 19.47
C MET A 754 -16.07 -24.20 20.95
N THR A 755 -15.95 -23.04 21.58
CA THR A 755 -16.24 -22.83 23.01
C THR A 755 -17.72 -23.01 23.31
N PHE A 756 -18.60 -22.53 22.43
CA PHE A 756 -20.05 -22.60 22.59
C PHE A 756 -20.70 -23.74 21.80
N TYR A 757 -19.92 -24.72 21.34
CA TYR A 757 -20.46 -25.82 20.55
C TYR A 757 -21.50 -26.61 21.35
N GLY A 758 -22.72 -26.76 20.80
CA GLY A 758 -23.87 -27.34 21.51
C GLY A 758 -24.50 -26.44 22.58
N LEU A 759 -23.97 -25.24 22.81
CA LEU A 759 -24.37 -24.30 23.85
C LEU A 759 -24.89 -22.96 23.30
N THR A 760 -25.19 -22.91 22.00
CA THR A 760 -25.82 -21.75 21.33
C THR A 760 -27.29 -22.06 20.99
N HIS A 761 -28.18 -21.15 21.39
CA HIS A 761 -29.57 -21.08 20.98
C HIS A 761 -29.68 -20.19 19.73
N PRO A 762 -30.25 -20.68 18.62
CA PRO A 762 -30.41 -19.89 17.41
C PRO A 762 -31.51 -18.83 17.62
N LEU A 763 -31.15 -17.56 17.43
CA LEU A 763 -32.09 -16.45 17.43
C LEU A 763 -32.70 -16.25 16.04
N ASP A 764 -33.89 -15.65 16.00
CA ASP A 764 -34.53 -15.26 14.74
C ASP A 764 -33.63 -14.30 13.92
N LYS A 765 -33.59 -14.51 12.60
CA LYS A 765 -32.72 -13.74 11.68
C LYS A 765 -32.99 -12.25 11.71
N SER A 766 -34.21 -11.82 12.04
CA SER A 766 -34.55 -10.40 12.16
C SER A 766 -33.83 -9.71 13.32
N TRP A 767 -33.25 -10.43 14.27
CA TRP A 767 -32.50 -9.79 15.35
C TRP A 767 -31.15 -9.22 14.89
N HIS A 768 -30.46 -9.86 13.95
CA HIS A 768 -29.09 -9.51 13.57
C HIS A 768 -28.80 -9.87 12.12
N VAL A 769 -28.74 -8.84 11.26
CA VAL A 769 -28.38 -8.95 9.84
C VAL A 769 -26.93 -8.55 9.64
N LEU A 770 -26.20 -9.41 8.93
CA LEU A 770 -24.77 -9.26 8.67
C LEU A 770 -24.48 -8.94 7.21
N GLY A 771 -23.26 -8.52 6.93
CA GLY A 771 -22.70 -8.39 5.59
C GLY A 771 -22.53 -6.95 5.13
N LEU A 772 -22.90 -5.95 5.93
CA LEU A 772 -22.80 -4.55 5.51
C LEU A 772 -21.35 -4.05 5.38
N GLY A 773 -20.35 -4.84 5.81
CA GLY A 773 -18.93 -4.53 5.64
C GLY A 773 -18.20 -5.37 4.57
N TYR A 774 -18.89 -6.23 3.81
CA TYR A 774 -18.29 -6.96 2.67
C TYR A 774 -19.25 -7.43 1.57
N ASN A 775 -20.56 -7.53 1.82
CA ASN A 775 -21.55 -8.06 0.89
C ASN A 775 -22.36 -6.91 0.26
N PRO A 776 -22.16 -6.59 -1.04
CA PRO A 776 -22.91 -5.54 -1.72
C PRO A 776 -24.32 -5.98 -2.14
N SER A 777 -24.78 -7.17 -1.78
CA SER A 777 -26.07 -7.75 -2.21
C SER A 777 -27.02 -8.09 -1.06
N VAL A 778 -26.78 -7.60 0.15
CA VAL A 778 -27.76 -7.74 1.26
C VAL A 778 -29.04 -7.02 0.84
N ASP A 779 -30.17 -7.70 0.99
CA ASP A 779 -31.46 -7.19 0.58
C ASP A 779 -31.90 -6.03 1.47
N ARG A 780 -32.53 -5.03 0.84
CA ARG A 780 -33.00 -3.83 1.53
C ARG A 780 -34.10 -4.16 2.54
N SER A 781 -34.98 -5.10 2.21
CA SER A 781 -36.07 -5.49 3.12
C SER A 781 -35.54 -6.19 4.37
N GLU A 782 -34.49 -7.01 4.24
CA GLU A 782 -33.80 -7.62 5.37
C GLU A 782 -33.17 -6.56 6.28
N ILE A 783 -32.50 -5.56 5.70
CA ILE A 783 -31.90 -4.44 6.44
C ILE A 783 -32.97 -3.64 7.19
N GLU A 784 -34.08 -3.27 6.55
CA GLU A 784 -35.15 -2.47 7.18
C GLU A 784 -35.89 -3.25 8.27
N ASN A 785 -36.02 -4.57 8.12
CA ASN A 785 -36.66 -5.42 9.11
C ASN A 785 -35.75 -5.84 10.28
N ALA A 786 -34.43 -5.67 10.15
CA ALA A 786 -33.49 -6.07 11.18
C ALA A 786 -33.52 -5.16 12.43
N ALA A 787 -33.43 -5.76 13.62
CA ALA A 787 -33.22 -5.04 14.87
C ALA A 787 -31.78 -4.52 14.97
N VAL A 788 -30.80 -5.29 14.50
CA VAL A 788 -29.38 -4.90 14.44
C VAL A 788 -28.82 -5.17 13.05
N VAL A 789 -28.12 -4.20 12.48
CA VAL A 789 -27.36 -4.35 11.23
C VAL A 789 -25.87 -4.25 11.50
N HIS A 790 -25.09 -5.13 10.89
CA HIS A 790 -23.68 -5.32 11.23
C HIS A 790 -22.77 -5.07 10.04
N TYR A 791 -21.84 -4.13 10.20
CA TYR A 791 -20.76 -3.83 9.26
C TYR A 791 -19.57 -4.76 9.45
N ASN A 792 -19.83 -6.06 9.70
CA ASN A 792 -18.78 -7.06 9.79
C ASN A 792 -18.02 -7.14 8.45
N GLY A 793 -16.70 -7.32 8.51
CA GLY A 793 -15.82 -7.22 7.34
C GLY A 793 -14.88 -6.01 7.41
N ASN A 794 -14.28 -5.66 6.26
CA ASN A 794 -13.23 -4.65 6.19
C ASN A 794 -13.76 -3.26 5.79
N MET A 795 -14.93 -3.17 5.14
CA MET A 795 -15.51 -1.91 4.66
C MET A 795 -16.34 -1.26 5.77
N LYS A 796 -15.66 -0.77 6.81
CA LYS A 796 -16.30 -0.10 7.96
C LYS A 796 -16.85 1.27 7.57
N PRO A 797 -17.96 1.73 8.18
CA PRO A 797 -18.64 2.96 7.76
C PRO A 797 -17.86 4.24 8.06
N TRP A 798 -16.90 4.21 8.98
CA TRP A 798 -15.96 5.31 9.29
C TRP A 798 -14.70 5.32 8.42
N LEU A 799 -14.60 4.45 7.41
CA LEU A 799 -13.48 4.39 6.47
C LEU A 799 -13.92 4.88 5.09
N GLU A 800 -12.97 5.41 4.31
CA GLU A 800 -13.22 5.80 2.91
C GLU A 800 -13.61 4.62 2.01
N LEU A 801 -13.19 3.40 2.39
CA LEU A 801 -13.55 2.16 1.70
C LEU A 801 -14.97 1.65 2.02
N ALA A 802 -15.75 2.37 2.83
CA ALA A 802 -17.12 2.00 3.14
C ALA A 802 -17.96 1.83 1.87
N MET A 803 -18.86 0.84 1.88
CA MET A 803 -19.87 0.75 0.82
C MET A 803 -20.84 1.93 0.91
N THR A 804 -20.81 2.80 -0.09
CA THR A 804 -21.61 4.03 -0.15
C THR A 804 -23.10 3.79 0.10
N LYS A 805 -23.64 2.67 -0.40
CA LYS A 805 -25.06 2.32 -0.21
C LYS A 805 -25.46 2.03 1.24
N TYR A 806 -24.54 1.59 2.10
CA TYR A 806 -24.84 1.25 3.49
C TYR A 806 -24.43 2.36 4.47
N LYS A 807 -23.54 3.27 4.05
CA LYS A 807 -23.04 4.38 4.87
C LYS A 807 -24.16 5.20 5.57
N PRO A 808 -25.30 5.52 4.91
CA PRO A 808 -26.37 6.32 5.52
C PRO A 808 -26.99 5.73 6.79
N TYR A 809 -27.02 4.39 6.94
CA TYR A 809 -27.58 3.76 8.15
C TYR A 809 -26.73 4.05 9.39
N TRP A 810 -25.43 4.32 9.22
CA TRP A 810 -24.50 4.64 10.30
C TRP A 810 -24.36 6.16 10.51
N THR A 811 -24.20 6.94 9.43
CA THR A 811 -23.93 8.39 9.52
C THR A 811 -25.07 9.19 10.14
N LYS A 812 -26.32 8.71 10.04
CA LYS A 812 -27.49 9.35 10.68
C LYS A 812 -27.40 9.49 12.20
N TYR A 813 -26.54 8.70 12.86
CA TYR A 813 -26.31 8.77 14.32
C TYR A 813 -25.16 9.70 14.70
N ILE A 814 -24.57 10.39 13.73
CA ILE A 814 -23.40 11.26 13.93
C ILE A 814 -23.81 12.71 13.79
N LYS A 815 -23.49 13.49 14.82
CA LYS A 815 -23.69 14.94 14.84
C LYS A 815 -22.47 15.63 14.23
N TYR A 816 -22.43 15.75 12.91
CA TYR A 816 -21.30 16.34 12.18
C TYR A 816 -21.04 17.81 12.52
N ASP A 817 -22.04 18.50 13.06
CA ASP A 817 -21.95 19.85 13.61
C ASP A 817 -21.23 19.92 14.97
N HIS A 818 -21.02 18.79 15.65
CA HIS A 818 -20.33 18.73 16.94
C HIS A 818 -18.89 19.29 16.82
N PRO A 819 -18.45 20.21 17.70
CA PRO A 819 -17.18 20.92 17.55
C PRO A 819 -15.96 20.00 17.38
N TYR A 820 -15.90 18.88 18.11
CA TYR A 820 -14.80 17.93 17.99
C TYR A 820 -14.79 17.21 16.64
N ILE A 821 -15.96 16.88 16.10
CA ILE A 821 -16.08 16.17 14.81
C ILE A 821 -15.69 17.12 13.67
N ARG A 822 -16.26 18.33 13.67
CA ARG A 822 -15.98 19.37 12.68
C ARG A 822 -14.50 19.78 12.68
N ASN A 823 -13.92 20.03 13.85
CA ASN A 823 -12.53 20.48 13.96
C ASN A 823 -11.51 19.39 13.58
N CYS A 824 -11.88 18.11 13.69
CA CYS A 824 -11.06 16.99 13.25
C CYS A 824 -11.34 16.57 11.79
N LYS A 825 -12.10 17.38 11.04
CA LYS A 825 -12.40 17.17 9.60
C LYS A 825 -13.01 15.80 9.30
N LEU A 826 -13.81 15.28 10.22
CA LEU A 826 -14.65 14.11 9.95
C LEU A 826 -15.86 14.61 9.14
N SER A 827 -15.95 14.21 7.87
CA SER A 827 -17.04 14.59 6.97
C SER A 827 -17.97 13.42 6.68
N GLU A 828 -19.17 13.74 6.20
CA GLU A 828 -20.20 12.79 5.79
C GLU A 828 -19.78 11.86 4.66
#